data_AF-A0A7X1HLJ6-F1
#
_entry.id   AF-A0A7X1HLJ6-F1
#
_cell.length_a   1.000
_cell.length_b   1.000
_cell.length_c   1.000
_cell.angle_alpha   90.00
_cell.angle_beta   90.00
_cell.angle_gamma   90.00
#
_symmetry.space_group_name_H-M   'P 1'
#
loop_
_entity.id
_entity.type
_entity.pdbx_description
1 polymer ?
#
loop_
_entity_poly.entity_id
_entity_poly.type
_entity_poly.pdbx_seq_one_letter_code
_entity_poly.pdbx_strand_id
1 'polypeptide(L)'
;MKKEFLSIGELSKKSSLSEKTIRYYSDINLIVPDYINPKTGYRYYKNYQLLKIKLIDSLKQKGFNLKEIQEHIKNSQNQNINLFFQNHQKKLEEINKKIDELKEIKKNILYSMEVLNINVHDKIAIKNFPKRNYISLDDNILSENILSTFQLLDTTIGNGYAHLGNVFFTNKENSVVDSPILIFQDKNNSSYDTIENGIFLTITYSENRELALKKMFDFALKNNLNLKKQFYEIELINFFMPQNNKSYIKEIQIPLEIQESKNLILKDGVYPSYGLGYNGEINLKVLICKNKIKKITILSHRETPIISAPAFEIIPKIIEQENSIYIPNTSGCSYTSKGIKSAVKDALINAGGDKNYLNFLFFKSNILPKIGWDKNQSKSSDSIFDVIIIGCGAAGLAASIEARKQGLSVAIFEKMPYIGGNTLLSLGTFIFPDFSNIKSVENLKTDLLSVGKGMNSVKLVDTFLKNLKNLENWLSEEINFKFENEGIFKFKINEYLQKKIPGRYGVELISRLNERALNLGVQIFTNSICKNLIYENKEVKGAIFEIKGIEKKIMANKRVILASGGFSNNLFLRQSFVKNLDSRYNCTNNSGSTGDGIIFSTKIGAKLSNMECVETIPFANYNSGELSHIGYAIYDGAILINKNGCRFAKENLNRNILSENILSQENQCAFIIWDSFLEKKFNYTKKFKDELFRITSINSFKSFNTIEEGCDFMEINSQNLKNTISNYNNYVINHEDLEFNRRNLNFKILIPPFYFLKISPSVHYTNGGILIDEHAQVLDDENIPIKKFFAAGEVTGGLHGASCLTGTAISDSLIFGIIAGQSILN
;
A
#
# COMPACT_ATOMS: atom_id res chain seq x y z
N MET A 1 -51.35 30.11 -20.34
CA MET A 1 -50.29 30.81 -19.58
C MET A 1 -49.41 29.92 -18.69
N LYS A 2 -49.81 28.71 -18.24
CA LYS A 2 -49.00 27.87 -17.31
C LYS A 2 -47.84 27.05 -17.92
N LYS A 3 -47.65 27.02 -19.25
CA LYS A 3 -46.64 26.16 -19.90
C LYS A 3 -45.26 26.81 -20.11
N GLU A 4 -45.13 28.11 -19.83
CA GLU A 4 -43.92 28.88 -20.18
C GLU A 4 -43.05 29.24 -18.97
N PHE A 5 -43.57 29.11 -17.76
CA PHE A 5 -42.91 29.51 -16.52
C PHE A 5 -42.72 28.31 -15.58
N LEU A 6 -41.53 28.20 -15.01
CA LEU A 6 -41.18 27.31 -13.91
C LEU A 6 -41.40 28.07 -12.60
N SER A 7 -42.10 27.45 -11.66
CA SER A 7 -42.08 27.89 -10.26
C SER A 7 -40.66 27.80 -9.68
N ILE A 8 -40.39 28.56 -8.62
CA ILE A 8 -39.10 28.47 -7.91
C ILE A 8 -38.78 27.05 -7.43
N GLY A 9 -39.79 26.28 -7.01
CA GLY A 9 -39.63 24.87 -6.62
C GLY A 9 -39.32 23.93 -7.80
N GLU A 10 -39.92 24.15 -8.97
CA GLU A 10 -39.58 23.41 -10.19
C GLU A 10 -38.18 23.75 -10.69
N LEU A 11 -37.79 25.02 -10.64
CA LEU A 11 -36.44 25.46 -10.98
C LEU A 11 -35.41 24.89 -10.00
N SER A 12 -35.73 24.84 -8.70
CA SER A 12 -34.90 24.20 -7.67
C SER A 12 -34.65 22.73 -7.97
N LYS A 13 -35.71 21.95 -8.26
CA LYS A 13 -35.60 20.53 -8.64
C LYS A 13 -34.76 20.32 -9.91
N LYS A 14 -34.95 21.17 -10.93
CA LYS A 14 -34.24 21.05 -12.21
C LYS A 14 -32.78 21.53 -12.17
N SER A 15 -32.45 22.44 -11.25
CA SER A 15 -31.10 23.01 -11.13
C SER A 15 -30.26 22.38 -10.02
N SER A 16 -30.86 21.55 -9.16
CA SER A 16 -30.24 21.03 -7.92
C SER A 16 -29.81 22.12 -6.93
N LEU A 17 -30.26 23.37 -7.09
CA LEU A 17 -30.07 24.45 -6.13
C LEU A 17 -31.25 24.53 -5.17
N SER A 18 -31.00 24.87 -3.89
CA SER A 18 -32.09 25.14 -2.95
C SER A 18 -32.89 26.38 -3.36
N GLU A 19 -34.18 26.43 -3.04
CA GLU A 19 -34.99 27.64 -3.25
C GLU A 19 -34.39 28.87 -2.56
N LYS A 20 -33.73 28.68 -1.40
CA LYS A 20 -33.01 29.73 -0.68
C LYS A 20 -31.83 30.29 -1.50
N THR A 21 -31.09 29.43 -2.20
CA THR A 21 -29.99 29.83 -3.07
C THR A 21 -30.50 30.59 -4.30
N ILE A 22 -31.61 30.14 -4.89
CA ILE A 22 -32.23 30.82 -6.03
C ILE A 22 -32.76 32.21 -5.64
N ARG A 23 -33.36 32.33 -4.44
CA ARG A 23 -33.75 33.62 -3.86
C ARG A 23 -32.55 34.52 -3.66
N TYR A 24 -31.50 34.01 -3.04
CA TYR A 24 -30.26 34.75 -2.84
C TYR A 24 -29.67 35.25 -4.17
N TYR A 25 -29.58 34.41 -5.20
CA TYR A 25 -29.13 34.80 -6.55
C TYR A 25 -30.00 35.88 -7.19
N SER A 26 -31.30 35.87 -6.91
CA SER A 26 -32.20 36.93 -7.34
C SER A 26 -32.02 38.21 -6.55
N ASP A 27 -31.72 38.15 -5.25
CA ASP A 27 -31.52 39.31 -4.40
C ASP A 27 -30.19 40.02 -4.74
N ILE A 28 -29.20 39.28 -5.25
CA ILE A 28 -27.95 39.84 -5.81
C ILE A 28 -28.01 40.06 -7.33
N ASN A 29 -29.19 40.13 -7.96
CA ASN A 29 -29.38 40.38 -9.39
C ASN A 29 -28.60 39.46 -10.35
N LEU A 30 -28.26 38.26 -9.90
CA LEU A 30 -27.58 37.24 -10.71
C LEU A 30 -28.59 36.45 -11.56
N ILE A 31 -29.79 36.23 -11.01
CA ILE A 31 -30.93 35.59 -11.69
C ILE A 31 -32.23 36.27 -11.28
N VAL A 32 -32.78 37.11 -12.15
CA VAL A 32 -34.00 37.86 -11.86
C VAL A 32 -35.23 37.05 -12.31
N PRO A 33 -36.25 36.82 -11.47
CA PRO A 33 -37.47 36.14 -11.90
C PRO A 33 -38.16 36.92 -13.03
N ASP A 34 -38.60 36.21 -14.08
CA ASP A 34 -39.32 36.84 -15.21
C ASP A 34 -40.73 37.31 -14.79
N TYR A 35 -41.32 36.69 -13.75
CA TYR A 35 -42.59 37.13 -13.19
C TYR A 35 -42.65 36.91 -11.68
N ILE A 36 -43.14 37.91 -10.95
CA ILE A 36 -43.45 37.82 -9.52
C ILE A 36 -44.95 38.04 -9.38
N ASN A 37 -45.64 37.09 -8.76
CA ASN A 37 -47.07 37.23 -8.49
C ASN A 37 -47.29 38.36 -7.47
N PRO A 38 -48.02 39.43 -7.81
CA PRO A 38 -48.13 40.62 -6.96
C PRO A 38 -48.95 40.39 -5.68
N LYS A 39 -49.78 39.34 -5.63
CA LYS A 39 -50.61 39.00 -4.45
C LYS A 39 -49.91 38.05 -3.48
N THR A 40 -49.01 37.20 -3.97
CA THR A 40 -48.40 36.10 -3.16
C THR A 40 -46.88 36.21 -3.04
N GLY A 41 -46.24 37.12 -3.79
CA GLY A 41 -44.78 37.23 -3.85
C GLY A 41 -44.10 36.02 -4.51
N TYR A 42 -44.86 35.11 -5.11
CA TYR A 42 -44.35 33.86 -5.67
C TYR A 42 -43.58 34.13 -6.97
N ARG A 43 -42.34 33.61 -7.06
CA ARG A 43 -41.39 33.88 -8.15
C ARG A 43 -41.48 32.80 -9.23
N TYR A 44 -41.50 33.25 -10.49
CA TYR A 44 -41.60 32.42 -11.68
C TYR A 44 -40.47 32.74 -12.67
N TYR A 45 -39.93 31.70 -13.30
CA TYR A 45 -38.69 31.73 -14.08
C TYR A 45 -38.88 31.03 -15.42
N LYS A 46 -38.24 31.49 -16.51
CA LYS A 46 -38.28 30.77 -17.81
C LYS A 46 -37.13 29.78 -17.95
N ASN A 47 -37.26 28.84 -18.89
CA ASN A 47 -36.26 27.77 -19.11
C ASN A 47 -34.83 28.28 -19.40
N TYR A 48 -34.66 29.45 -20.04
CA TYR A 48 -33.33 30.01 -20.31
C TYR A 48 -32.57 30.36 -19.01
N GLN A 49 -33.28 30.61 -17.91
CA GLN A 49 -32.69 30.94 -16.62
C GLN A 49 -32.08 29.71 -15.96
N LEU A 50 -32.55 28.51 -16.31
CA LEU A 50 -31.87 27.24 -15.95
C LEU A 50 -30.49 27.15 -16.61
N LEU A 51 -30.34 27.63 -17.86
CA LEU A 51 -29.04 27.70 -18.53
C LEU A 51 -28.11 28.71 -17.85
N LYS A 52 -28.63 29.87 -17.41
CA LYS A 52 -27.89 30.83 -16.58
C LYS A 52 -27.43 30.21 -15.26
N ILE A 53 -28.26 29.42 -14.58
CA ILE A 53 -27.86 28.71 -13.35
C ILE A 53 -26.70 27.76 -13.64
N LYS A 54 -26.78 26.95 -14.70
CA LYS A 54 -25.72 26.01 -15.07
C LYS A 54 -24.41 26.72 -15.41
N LEU A 55 -24.49 27.89 -16.03
CA LEU A 55 -23.33 28.73 -16.31
C LEU A 55 -22.68 29.25 -15.02
N ILE A 56 -23.48 29.77 -14.08
CA ILE A 56 -23.00 30.23 -12.77
C ILE A 56 -22.32 29.09 -12.02
N ASP A 57 -22.91 27.88 -12.06
CA ASP A 57 -22.34 26.72 -11.38
C ASP A 57 -20.99 26.28 -11.99
N SER A 58 -20.89 26.27 -13.32
CA SER A 58 -19.64 26.00 -14.05
C SER A 58 -18.53 27.02 -13.72
N LEU A 59 -18.87 28.30 -13.59
CA LEU A 59 -17.91 29.35 -13.21
C LEU A 59 -17.46 29.22 -11.75
N LYS A 60 -18.37 28.86 -10.83
CA LYS A 60 -18.00 28.57 -9.43
C LYS A 60 -17.08 27.36 -9.31
N GLN A 61 -17.30 26.31 -10.09
CA GLN A 61 -16.41 25.14 -10.13
C GLN A 61 -15.00 25.48 -10.64
N LYS A 62 -14.88 26.56 -11.42
CA LYS A 62 -13.60 27.11 -11.91
C LYS A 62 -12.97 28.13 -10.96
N GLY A 63 -13.52 28.31 -9.76
CA GLY A 63 -12.93 29.14 -8.70
C GLY A 63 -13.41 30.59 -8.65
N PHE A 64 -14.34 31.00 -9.52
CA PHE A 64 -14.87 32.37 -9.50
C PHE A 64 -15.86 32.56 -8.33
N ASN A 65 -15.75 33.68 -7.63
CA ASN A 65 -16.70 34.07 -6.59
C ASN A 65 -17.94 34.77 -7.19
N LEU A 66 -18.99 34.92 -6.38
CA LEU A 66 -20.27 35.44 -6.88
C LEU A 66 -20.22 36.91 -7.33
N LYS A 67 -19.30 37.73 -6.79
CA LYS A 67 -19.10 39.12 -7.23
C LYS A 67 -18.45 39.16 -8.62
N GLU A 68 -17.42 38.35 -8.84
CA GLU A 68 -16.73 38.23 -10.13
C GLU A 68 -17.69 37.73 -11.22
N ILE A 69 -18.52 36.73 -10.89
CA ILE A 69 -19.52 36.19 -11.82
C ILE A 69 -20.56 37.27 -12.16
N GLN A 70 -20.98 38.08 -11.18
CA GLN A 70 -21.93 39.16 -11.39
C GLN A 70 -21.36 40.25 -12.32
N GLU A 71 -20.10 40.65 -12.14
CA GLU A 71 -19.40 41.60 -13.01
C GLU A 71 -19.25 41.06 -14.44
N HIS A 72 -18.89 39.79 -14.58
CA HIS A 72 -18.77 39.15 -15.89
C HIS A 72 -20.11 39.04 -16.63
N ILE A 73 -21.20 38.69 -15.93
CA ILE A 73 -22.53 38.62 -16.53
C ILE A 73 -23.01 40.01 -16.97
N LYS A 74 -22.73 41.06 -16.19
CA LYS A 74 -23.05 42.46 -16.59
C LYS A 74 -22.26 42.90 -17.82
N ASN A 75 -20.96 42.61 -17.88
CA ASN A 75 -20.10 43.01 -19.00
C ASN A 75 -20.42 42.24 -20.30
N SER A 76 -20.95 41.02 -20.19
CA SER A 76 -21.32 40.17 -21.34
C SER A 76 -22.57 40.63 -22.12
N GLN A 77 -23.31 41.65 -21.65
CA GLN A 77 -24.42 42.21 -22.42
C GLN A 77 -23.97 42.99 -23.67
N ASN A 78 -22.68 43.36 -23.78
CA ASN A 78 -22.16 44.17 -24.88
C ASN A 78 -21.10 43.51 -25.79
N GLN A 79 -20.68 42.27 -25.55
CA GLN A 79 -19.74 41.57 -26.46
C GLN A 79 -20.07 40.08 -26.58
N ASN A 80 -20.02 39.57 -27.81
CA ASN A 80 -20.34 38.20 -28.20
C ASN A 80 -19.71 37.16 -27.25
N ILE A 81 -20.54 36.45 -26.49
CA ILE A 81 -20.18 35.32 -25.61
C ILE A 81 -19.32 34.26 -26.33
N ASN A 82 -19.46 34.11 -27.64
CA ASN A 82 -18.62 33.24 -28.46
C ASN A 82 -17.13 33.64 -28.44
N LEU A 83 -16.81 34.94 -28.42
CA LEU A 83 -15.42 35.42 -28.38
C LEU A 83 -14.78 35.14 -27.01
N PHE A 84 -15.58 35.21 -25.94
CA PHE A 84 -15.15 34.82 -24.59
C PHE A 84 -14.79 33.33 -24.54
N PHE A 85 -15.65 32.46 -25.08
CA PHE A 85 -15.37 31.02 -25.13
C PHE A 85 -14.18 30.68 -26.03
N GLN A 86 -14.05 31.31 -27.20
CA GLN A 86 -12.90 31.12 -28.10
C GLN A 86 -11.57 31.53 -27.45
N ASN A 87 -11.54 32.67 -26.75
CA ASN A 87 -10.34 33.10 -26.04
C ASN A 87 -9.99 32.19 -24.87
N HIS A 88 -10.98 31.66 -24.15
CA HIS A 88 -10.74 30.71 -23.07
C HIS A 88 -10.39 29.31 -23.59
N GLN A 89 -10.89 28.91 -24.75
CA GLN A 89 -10.52 27.68 -25.42
C GLN A 89 -9.07 27.73 -25.91
N LYS A 90 -8.64 28.84 -26.53
CA LYS A 90 -7.23 29.09 -26.86
C LYS A 90 -6.34 29.08 -25.62
N LYS A 91 -6.77 29.72 -24.53
CA LYS A 91 -6.03 29.72 -23.27
C LYS A 91 -5.97 28.32 -22.64
N LEU A 92 -7.01 27.51 -22.81
CA LEU A 92 -7.02 26.09 -22.43
C LEU A 92 -6.07 25.26 -23.29
N GLU A 93 -6.01 25.50 -24.61
CA GLU A 93 -5.07 24.86 -25.50
C GLU A 93 -3.62 25.23 -25.14
N GLU A 94 -3.34 26.49 -24.84
CA GLU A 94 -2.03 26.94 -24.34
C GLU A 94 -1.68 26.33 -22.98
N ILE A 95 -2.63 26.28 -22.04
CA ILE A 95 -2.43 25.65 -20.73
C ILE A 95 -2.21 24.15 -20.89
N ASN A 96 -2.96 23.47 -21.76
CA ASN A 96 -2.79 22.05 -22.03
C ASN A 96 -1.43 21.77 -22.67
N LYS A 97 -1.02 22.60 -23.63
CA LYS A 97 0.33 22.54 -24.21
C LYS A 97 1.41 22.76 -23.15
N LYS A 98 1.22 23.72 -22.24
CA LYS A 98 2.11 23.96 -21.09
C LYS A 98 2.13 22.78 -20.12
N ILE A 99 0.98 22.15 -19.88
CA ILE A 99 0.85 20.95 -19.05
C ILE A 99 1.59 19.79 -19.69
N ASP A 100 1.51 19.63 -21.01
CA ASP A 100 2.20 18.55 -21.73
C ASP A 100 3.70 18.80 -21.78
N GLU A 101 4.16 20.04 -22.00
CA GLU A 101 5.56 20.45 -21.83
C GLU A 101 6.05 20.18 -20.39
N LEU A 102 5.25 20.54 -19.37
CA LEU A 102 5.58 20.29 -17.96
C LEU A 102 5.54 18.81 -17.60
N LYS A 103 4.69 17.99 -18.23
CA LYS A 103 4.68 16.53 -18.09
C LYS A 103 5.92 15.92 -18.72
N GLU A 104 6.38 16.45 -19.85
CA GLU A 104 7.60 15.99 -20.52
C GLU A 104 8.85 16.40 -19.74
N ILE A 105 8.91 17.64 -19.23
CA ILE A 105 9.93 18.10 -18.29
C ILE A 105 9.89 17.25 -17.01
N LYS A 106 8.70 16.99 -16.45
CA LYS A 106 8.53 16.10 -15.28
C LYS A 106 8.97 14.68 -15.61
N LYS A 107 8.68 14.14 -16.79
CA LYS A 107 9.11 12.81 -17.23
C LYS A 107 10.62 12.76 -17.37
N ASN A 108 11.24 13.80 -17.89
CA ASN A 108 12.70 13.91 -18.01
C ASN A 108 13.36 14.10 -16.64
N ILE A 109 12.76 14.87 -15.73
CA ILE A 109 13.20 15.01 -14.34
C ILE A 109 13.02 13.70 -13.59
N LEU A 110 11.89 13.00 -13.74
CA LEU A 110 11.62 11.73 -13.07
C LEU A 110 12.49 10.60 -13.62
N TYR A 111 12.72 10.56 -14.94
CA TYR A 111 13.69 9.67 -15.56
C TYR A 111 15.11 9.98 -15.06
N SER A 112 15.46 11.26 -14.94
CA SER A 112 16.70 11.67 -14.28
C SER A 112 16.71 11.22 -12.82
N MET A 113 15.63 11.38 -12.05
CA MET A 113 15.54 10.94 -10.66
C MET A 113 15.58 9.41 -10.51
N GLU A 114 15.02 8.64 -11.46
CA GLU A 114 15.09 7.18 -11.53
C GLU A 114 16.51 6.71 -11.85
N VAL A 115 17.20 7.38 -12.78
CA VAL A 115 18.62 7.16 -13.04
C VAL A 115 19.47 7.53 -11.81
N LEU A 116 19.03 8.50 -11.00
CA LEU A 116 19.77 9.03 -9.84
C LEU A 116 19.45 8.34 -8.49
N ASN A 117 18.40 7.50 -8.39
CA ASN A 117 18.03 6.71 -7.19
C ASN A 117 18.02 7.49 -5.84
N ILE A 118 17.56 8.75 -5.86
CA ILE A 118 17.60 9.67 -4.71
C ILE A 118 16.33 9.51 -3.87
N ASN A 119 16.34 8.64 -2.85
CA ASN A 119 15.39 8.67 -1.73
C ASN A 119 15.92 7.93 -0.50
N VAL A 120 17.18 8.16 -0.16
CA VAL A 120 17.79 7.68 1.09
C VAL A 120 18.72 8.78 1.59
N HIS A 121 18.19 9.78 2.31
CA HIS A 121 19.01 10.65 3.15
C HIS A 121 18.59 10.41 4.60
N ASP A 122 19.56 10.42 5.52
CA ASP A 122 19.41 10.21 6.96
C ASP A 122 18.94 8.83 7.43
N LYS A 123 18.84 7.84 6.54
CA LYS A 123 18.50 6.46 6.92
C LYS A 123 19.76 5.69 7.26
N ILE A 124 19.91 5.31 8.53
CA ILE A 124 20.95 4.38 8.95
C ILE A 124 20.66 3.01 8.31
N ALA A 125 21.63 2.48 7.59
CA ALA A 125 21.62 1.15 7.03
C ALA A 125 22.79 0.36 7.58
N ILE A 126 22.67 -0.97 7.59
CA ILE A 126 23.82 -1.85 7.78
C ILE A 126 24.01 -2.60 6.47
N LYS A 127 25.15 -2.37 5.82
CA LYS A 127 25.47 -2.89 4.49
C LYS A 127 26.66 -3.84 4.59
N ASN A 128 26.63 -4.91 3.80
CA ASN A 128 27.79 -5.76 3.59
C ASN A 128 28.50 -5.27 2.33
N PHE A 129 29.76 -4.86 2.44
CA PHE A 129 30.55 -4.45 1.29
C PHE A 129 31.61 -5.52 0.96
N PRO A 130 31.85 -5.78 -0.34
CA PRO A 130 32.97 -6.60 -0.75
C PRO A 130 34.30 -5.93 -0.40
N LYS A 131 35.40 -6.69 -0.50
CA LYS A 131 36.75 -6.13 -0.38
C LYS A 131 36.93 -5.07 -1.49
N ARG A 132 37.49 -3.91 -1.13
CA ARG A 132 37.75 -2.79 -2.05
C ARG A 132 39.19 -2.33 -1.87
N ASN A 133 39.81 -1.82 -2.91
CA ASN A 133 41.16 -1.27 -2.84
C ASN A 133 41.07 0.26 -2.83
N TYR A 134 42.01 0.94 -2.18
CA TYR A 134 42.10 2.40 -2.22
C TYR A 134 43.54 2.90 -2.30
N ILE A 135 43.72 4.10 -2.84
CA ILE A 135 45.01 4.83 -2.89
C ILE A 135 44.85 6.15 -2.15
N SER A 136 45.79 6.45 -1.24
CA SER A 136 45.94 7.77 -0.62
C SER A 136 46.43 8.77 -1.67
N LEU A 137 45.75 9.89 -1.82
CA LEU A 137 46.12 10.91 -2.79
C LEU A 137 47.30 11.78 -2.32
N ASP A 138 47.73 11.66 -1.07
CA ASP A 138 48.86 12.42 -0.49
C ASP A 138 50.24 11.74 -0.66
N ASP A 139 50.31 10.45 -1.02
CA ASP A 139 51.58 9.74 -1.18
C ASP A 139 52.11 9.87 -2.63
N ASN A 140 52.80 10.97 -2.93
CA ASN A 140 53.76 11.12 -4.06
C ASN A 140 53.26 10.87 -5.51
N ILE A 141 51.95 10.81 -5.80
CA ILE A 141 51.44 10.64 -7.19
C ILE A 141 51.18 11.99 -7.89
N LEU A 142 51.11 13.10 -7.15
CA LEU A 142 50.86 14.43 -7.72
C LEU A 142 52.09 15.05 -8.43
N SER A 143 53.25 14.38 -8.43
CA SER A 143 54.48 14.93 -9.04
C SER A 143 54.57 14.73 -10.56
N GLU A 144 53.77 13.86 -11.18
CA GLU A 144 53.75 13.69 -12.64
C GLU A 144 52.33 13.67 -13.22
N ASN A 145 51.85 14.89 -13.44
CA ASN A 145 50.83 15.25 -14.41
C ASN A 145 49.40 14.78 -14.09
N ILE A 146 48.51 15.71 -13.78
CA ILE A 146 47.08 15.47 -13.50
C ILE A 146 46.38 14.64 -14.61
N LEU A 147 46.91 14.68 -15.85
CA LEU A 147 46.47 13.85 -16.97
C LEU A 147 46.66 12.35 -16.73
N SER A 148 47.69 11.92 -15.98
CA SER A 148 47.93 10.51 -15.68
C SER A 148 46.89 9.95 -14.70
N THR A 149 46.46 10.77 -13.73
CA THR A 149 45.36 10.46 -12.80
C THR A 149 44.03 10.39 -13.56
N PHE A 150 43.79 11.32 -14.49
CA PHE A 150 42.62 11.28 -15.38
C PHE A 150 42.63 10.05 -16.30
N GLN A 151 43.77 9.65 -16.86
CA GLN A 151 43.90 8.43 -17.67
C GLN A 151 43.72 7.16 -16.82
N LEU A 152 44.15 7.15 -15.55
CA LEU A 152 43.92 6.03 -14.63
C LEU A 152 42.42 5.88 -14.32
N LEU A 153 41.71 7.01 -14.15
CA LEU A 153 40.25 7.08 -14.01
C LEU A 153 39.56 6.63 -15.30
N ASP A 154 39.94 7.14 -16.47
CA ASP A 154 39.32 6.79 -17.77
C ASP A 154 39.50 5.30 -18.11
N THR A 155 40.69 4.74 -17.86
CA THR A 155 40.96 3.30 -18.07
C THR A 155 40.27 2.40 -17.05
N THR A 156 39.86 2.92 -15.88
CA THR A 156 39.07 2.16 -14.88
C THR A 156 37.57 2.27 -15.13
N ILE A 157 37.07 3.43 -15.56
CA ILE A 157 35.65 3.67 -15.84
C ILE A 157 35.14 2.79 -16.99
N GLY A 158 36.02 2.36 -17.91
CA GLY A 158 35.69 1.37 -18.92
C GLY A 158 35.39 -0.04 -18.39
N ASN A 159 35.79 -0.38 -17.15
CA ASN A 159 35.67 -1.74 -16.59
C ASN A 159 35.26 -1.82 -15.08
N GLY A 160 34.99 -0.72 -14.38
CA GLY A 160 34.50 -0.75 -12.98
C GLY A 160 34.35 0.61 -12.28
N TYR A 161 33.47 0.66 -11.28
CA TYR A 161 33.11 1.85 -10.48
C TYR A 161 34.25 2.31 -9.56
N ALA A 162 34.86 3.47 -9.83
CA ALA A 162 35.78 4.14 -8.91
C ALA A 162 35.06 5.28 -8.15
N HIS A 163 35.34 5.43 -6.85
CA HIS A 163 34.71 6.43 -5.99
C HIS A 163 35.75 7.32 -5.30
N LEU A 164 35.52 8.63 -5.29
CA LEU A 164 36.27 9.56 -4.45
C LEU A 164 35.74 9.52 -3.02
N GLY A 165 36.61 9.63 -2.03
CA GLY A 165 36.20 9.70 -0.64
C GLY A 165 37.33 10.13 0.27
N ASN A 166 37.08 10.10 1.57
CA ASN A 166 38.07 10.37 2.61
C ASN A 166 38.12 9.19 3.58
N VAL A 167 39.30 8.87 4.09
CA VAL A 167 39.46 7.96 5.23
C VAL A 167 39.76 8.78 6.46
N PHE A 168 39.10 8.43 7.56
CA PHE A 168 39.33 9.01 8.86
C PHE A 168 39.83 7.95 9.82
N PHE A 169 40.97 8.22 10.46
CA PHE A 169 41.55 7.38 11.50
C PHE A 169 41.75 8.18 12.79
N THR A 170 41.66 7.48 13.91
CA THR A 170 42.11 8.01 15.20
C THR A 170 43.49 7.45 15.49
N ASN A 171 44.51 8.32 15.57
CA ASN A 171 45.85 7.90 15.99
C ASN A 171 45.89 7.64 17.51
N LYS A 172 47.05 7.23 18.05
CA LYS A 172 47.22 6.95 19.48
C LYS A 172 46.93 8.16 20.40
N GLU A 173 46.88 9.37 19.86
CA GLU A 173 46.62 10.63 20.57
C GLU A 173 45.19 11.15 20.36
N ASN A 174 44.29 10.36 19.78
CA ASN A 174 42.89 10.72 19.45
C ASN A 174 42.72 11.87 18.45
N SER A 175 43.75 12.30 17.73
CA SER A 175 43.58 13.26 16.63
C SER A 175 43.02 12.54 15.40
N VAL A 176 42.00 13.14 14.78
CA VAL A 176 41.41 12.66 13.52
C VAL A 176 42.29 13.15 12.37
N VAL A 177 42.90 12.23 11.64
CA VAL A 177 43.61 12.53 10.38
C VAL A 177 42.65 12.20 9.24
N ASP A 178 42.41 13.15 8.34
CA ASP A 178 41.66 12.96 7.11
C ASP A 178 42.62 12.89 5.92
N SER A 179 42.49 11.82 5.13
CA SER A 179 43.26 11.67 3.89
C SER A 179 42.30 11.41 2.75
N PRO A 180 42.36 12.22 1.66
CA PRO A 180 41.55 11.99 0.48
C PRO A 180 42.03 10.72 -0.23
N ILE A 181 41.08 9.91 -0.69
CA ILE A 181 41.33 8.61 -1.29
C ILE A 181 40.50 8.38 -2.56
N LEU A 182 41.03 7.51 -3.41
CA LEU A 182 40.30 6.93 -4.54
C LEU A 182 40.07 5.44 -4.30
N ILE A 183 38.81 4.98 -4.27
CA ILE A 183 38.38 3.59 -4.00
C ILE A 183 37.99 2.91 -5.31
N PHE A 184 38.41 1.65 -5.51
CA PHE A 184 38.07 0.83 -6.69
C PHE A 184 37.82 -0.64 -6.33
N GLN A 185 37.06 -1.34 -7.19
CA GLN A 185 36.57 -2.70 -6.91
C GLN A 185 37.56 -3.83 -7.24
N ASP A 186 38.47 -3.70 -8.21
CA ASP A 186 39.38 -4.80 -8.59
C ASP A 186 40.61 -4.33 -9.40
N LYS A 187 41.85 -4.78 -9.08
CA LYS A 187 43.07 -4.68 -9.93
C LYS A 187 44.26 -5.52 -9.40
N ASN A 188 45.08 -6.05 -10.32
CA ASN A 188 46.26 -6.92 -10.12
C ASN A 188 47.62 -6.17 -9.91
N ASN A 189 47.65 -5.02 -9.23
CA ASN A 189 48.92 -4.33 -8.93
C ASN A 189 49.32 -4.41 -7.45
N SER A 190 50.58 -4.16 -7.12
CA SER A 190 51.14 -4.36 -5.77
C SER A 190 51.22 -3.07 -4.91
N SER A 191 50.62 -1.97 -5.35
CA SER A 191 50.79 -0.62 -4.75
C SER A 191 49.47 0.06 -4.35
N TYR A 192 48.61 -0.63 -3.59
CA TYR A 192 47.38 -0.07 -3.00
C TYR A 192 47.14 -0.59 -1.58
N ASP A 193 46.39 0.18 -0.79
CA ASP A 193 45.83 -0.28 0.48
C ASP A 193 44.45 -0.92 0.26
N THR A 194 43.95 -1.65 1.25
CA THR A 194 42.68 -2.39 1.13
C THR A 194 41.68 -2.05 2.22
N ILE A 195 40.43 -1.82 1.81
CA ILE A 195 39.24 -1.88 2.66
C ILE A 195 38.80 -3.34 2.67
N GLU A 196 39.01 -4.02 3.79
CA GLU A 196 38.61 -5.41 3.93
C GLU A 196 37.10 -5.60 3.71
N ASN A 197 36.73 -6.80 3.25
CA ASN A 197 35.33 -7.17 3.17
C ASN A 197 34.70 -7.16 4.57
N GLY A 198 33.43 -6.78 4.67
CA GLY A 198 32.82 -6.70 5.98
C GLY A 198 31.50 -5.96 6.03
N ILE A 199 30.99 -5.88 7.25
CA ILE A 199 29.72 -5.22 7.55
C ILE A 199 30.00 -3.82 8.07
N PHE A 200 29.33 -2.85 7.45
CA PHE A 200 29.48 -1.45 7.75
C PHE A 200 28.13 -0.90 8.19
N LEU A 201 28.15 -0.11 9.26
CA LEU A 201 27.07 0.82 9.56
C LEU A 201 27.22 1.99 8.59
N THR A 202 26.18 2.33 7.85
CA THR A 202 26.19 3.45 6.90
C THR A 202 25.08 4.45 7.13
N ILE A 203 25.34 5.70 6.80
CA ILE A 203 24.34 6.75 6.71
C ILE A 203 24.70 7.66 5.54
N THR A 204 23.69 8.02 4.75
CA THR A 204 23.81 9.01 3.68
C THR A 204 23.32 10.36 4.17
N TYR A 205 24.05 11.43 3.87
CA TYR A 205 23.71 12.79 4.29
C TYR A 205 24.12 13.82 3.23
N SER A 206 23.50 14.99 3.27
CA SER A 206 23.75 16.09 2.33
C SER A 206 24.31 17.36 2.98
N GLU A 207 23.88 17.68 4.21
CA GLU A 207 24.18 19.00 4.82
C GLU A 207 24.83 18.93 6.22
N ASN A 208 24.53 17.90 7.04
CA ASN A 208 24.99 17.87 8.45
C ASN A 208 25.68 16.55 8.83
N ARG A 209 27.01 16.52 8.68
CA ARG A 209 27.88 15.36 9.00
C ARG A 209 27.84 14.99 10.49
N GLU A 210 27.84 15.97 11.38
CA GLU A 210 27.87 15.74 12.83
C GLU A 210 26.58 15.07 13.31
N LEU A 211 25.43 15.55 12.84
CA LEU A 211 24.14 14.93 13.12
C LEU A 211 24.09 13.49 12.59
N ALA A 212 24.65 13.25 11.41
CA ALA A 212 24.72 11.92 10.82
C ALA A 212 25.57 10.95 11.68
N LEU A 213 26.76 11.39 12.11
CA LEU A 213 27.62 10.62 13.02
C LEU A 213 26.94 10.37 14.37
N LYS A 214 26.31 11.39 14.97
CA LYS A 214 25.57 11.24 16.24
C LYS A 214 24.47 10.19 16.11
N LYS A 215 23.66 10.25 15.06
CA LYS A 215 22.61 9.25 14.77
C LYS A 215 23.21 7.84 14.67
N MET A 216 24.35 7.67 13.99
CA MET A 216 25.04 6.38 13.89
C MET A 216 25.53 5.87 15.24
N PHE A 217 26.15 6.72 16.07
CA PHE A 217 26.63 6.33 17.40
C PHE A 217 25.49 6.00 18.36
N ASP A 218 24.43 6.81 18.39
CA ASP A 218 23.22 6.54 19.19
C ASP A 218 22.58 5.21 18.79
N PHE A 219 22.52 4.93 17.48
CA PHE A 219 22.03 3.67 16.96
C PHE A 219 22.93 2.49 17.35
N ALA A 220 24.25 2.65 17.25
CA ALA A 220 25.21 1.62 17.66
C ALA A 220 25.10 1.31 19.16
N LEU A 221 25.04 2.34 20.01
CA LEU A 221 24.84 2.21 21.45
C LEU A 221 23.52 1.51 21.79
N LYS A 222 22.41 1.94 21.19
CA LYS A 222 21.09 1.34 21.39
C LYS A 222 21.04 -0.15 21.03
N ASN A 223 21.87 -0.58 20.07
CA ASN A 223 21.90 -1.94 19.56
C ASN A 223 23.14 -2.74 20.02
N ASN A 224 23.95 -2.22 20.96
CA ASN A 224 25.20 -2.82 21.43
C ASN A 224 26.14 -3.24 20.29
N LEU A 225 26.31 -2.38 19.28
CA LEU A 225 27.21 -2.62 18.15
C LEU A 225 28.58 -2.00 18.45
N ASN A 226 29.64 -2.79 18.37
CA ASN A 226 31.01 -2.28 18.45
C ASN A 226 31.43 -1.77 17.07
N LEU A 227 32.02 -0.58 17.03
CA LEU A 227 32.46 0.10 15.81
C LEU A 227 33.98 0.13 15.77
N LYS A 228 34.59 -0.10 14.59
CA LYS A 228 36.02 0.11 14.40
C LYS A 228 36.36 1.59 14.50
N LYS A 229 37.59 1.87 14.94
CA LYS A 229 38.17 3.22 15.09
C LYS A 229 38.44 3.96 13.76
N GLN A 230 38.18 3.31 12.62
CA GLN A 230 38.37 3.84 11.27
C GLN A 230 37.01 3.96 10.60
N PHE A 231 36.79 5.04 9.84
CA PHE A 231 35.60 5.15 9.00
C PHE A 231 35.91 5.83 7.66
N TYR A 232 35.03 5.57 6.69
CA TYR A 232 35.16 6.03 5.32
C TYR A 232 34.00 6.98 5.00
N GLU A 233 34.27 8.11 4.38
CA GLU A 233 33.25 9.01 3.85
C GLU A 233 33.38 9.04 2.34
N ILE A 234 32.40 8.47 1.64
CA ILE A 234 32.46 8.31 0.19
C ILE A 234 31.58 9.36 -0.46
N GLU A 235 32.12 10.07 -1.44
CA GLU A 235 31.35 10.97 -2.29
C GLU A 235 30.58 10.14 -3.32
N LEU A 236 29.27 10.26 -3.30
CA LEU A 236 28.42 9.67 -4.33
C LEU A 236 28.39 10.64 -5.52
N ILE A 237 29.51 10.74 -6.23
CA ILE A 237 29.64 11.56 -7.45
C ILE A 237 28.80 10.90 -8.55
N ASN A 238 27.77 11.60 -9.03
CA ASN A 238 27.04 11.16 -10.21
C ASN A 238 27.76 11.65 -11.46
N PHE A 239 28.17 10.73 -12.34
CA PHE A 239 28.96 10.98 -13.56
C PHE A 239 28.26 11.88 -14.60
N PHE A 240 27.03 12.35 -14.34
CA PHE A 240 26.15 13.00 -15.30
C PHE A 240 25.65 14.41 -14.90
N MET A 241 26.26 15.09 -13.92
CA MET A 241 25.83 16.45 -13.53
C MET A 241 26.68 17.55 -14.20
N PRO A 242 26.06 18.58 -14.82
CA PRO A 242 26.75 19.83 -15.17
C PRO A 242 27.08 20.64 -13.91
N GLN A 243 28.18 21.39 -13.96
CA GLN A 243 28.88 22.05 -12.84
C GLN A 243 28.11 23.10 -12.01
N ASN A 244 26.80 23.23 -12.14
CA ASN A 244 26.01 24.27 -11.47
C ASN A 244 24.86 23.67 -10.65
N ASN A 245 25.18 23.02 -9.52
CA ASN A 245 24.38 23.08 -8.28
C ASN A 245 25.07 22.29 -7.14
N LYS A 246 25.28 22.97 -6.00
CA LYS A 246 25.97 22.47 -4.79
C LYS A 246 25.09 21.53 -3.97
N SER A 247 24.96 20.27 -4.35
CA SER A 247 24.44 19.24 -3.44
C SER A 247 25.21 17.93 -3.61
N TYR A 248 26.39 17.85 -2.97
CA TYR A 248 27.16 16.62 -2.86
C TYR A 248 26.50 15.71 -1.83
N ILE A 249 26.11 14.50 -2.22
CA ILE A 249 25.62 13.47 -1.30
C ILE A 249 26.81 12.64 -0.86
N LYS A 250 26.99 12.50 0.45
CA LYS A 250 28.07 11.71 1.06
C LYS A 250 27.49 10.51 1.79
N GLU A 251 28.23 9.40 1.81
CA GLU A 251 27.93 8.24 2.65
C GLU A 251 29.06 7.99 3.65
N ILE A 252 28.74 8.03 4.95
CA ILE A 252 29.65 7.57 6.00
C ILE A 252 29.50 6.05 6.13
N GLN A 253 30.62 5.33 6.16
CA GLN A 253 30.70 3.89 6.34
C GLN A 253 31.65 3.58 7.51
N ILE A 254 31.12 3.06 8.62
CA ILE A 254 31.91 2.64 9.79
C ILE A 254 31.89 1.10 9.86
N PRO A 255 33.05 0.41 9.75
CA PRO A 255 33.10 -1.04 9.91
C PRO A 255 32.69 -1.45 11.32
N LEU A 256 31.96 -2.54 11.46
CA LEU A 256 31.66 -3.13 12.76
C LEU A 256 32.85 -3.94 13.28
N GLU A 257 33.18 -3.82 14.57
CA GLU A 257 34.08 -4.73 15.28
C GLU A 257 33.33 -6.03 15.59
N ILE A 258 33.62 -7.06 14.81
CA ILE A 258 33.06 -8.39 15.00
C ILE A 258 34.10 -9.20 15.78
N GLN A 259 33.85 -9.42 17.06
CA GLN A 259 34.54 -10.52 17.76
C GLN A 259 33.96 -11.83 17.23
N GLU A 260 34.77 -12.61 16.52
CA GLU A 260 34.46 -14.03 16.31
C GLU A 260 34.48 -14.71 17.68
N SER A 261 33.31 -14.90 18.28
CA SER A 261 33.22 -15.74 19.47
C SER A 261 33.54 -17.18 19.04
N LYS A 262 34.70 -17.67 19.47
CA LYS A 262 35.07 -19.09 19.37
C LYS A 262 34.05 -19.90 20.18
N ASN A 263 33.24 -20.68 19.47
CA ASN A 263 32.31 -21.70 19.95
C ASN A 263 31.26 -21.24 20.98
N LEU A 264 29.99 -21.21 20.57
CA LEU A 264 28.87 -21.31 21.50
C LEU A 264 29.06 -22.60 22.33
N ILE A 265 29.11 -22.52 23.65
CA ILE A 265 29.10 -23.69 24.54
C ILE A 265 27.70 -23.80 25.12
N LEU A 266 26.91 -24.72 24.59
CA LEU A 266 25.52 -24.94 24.98
C LEU A 266 25.41 -26.15 25.89
N LYS A 267 24.66 -26.01 26.98
CA LYS A 267 24.31 -27.09 27.89
C LYS A 267 23.23 -27.98 27.27
N ASP A 268 23.42 -29.29 27.39
CA ASP A 268 22.42 -30.26 26.93
C ASP A 268 21.12 -30.12 27.73
N GLY A 269 19.97 -30.20 27.05
CA GLY A 269 18.66 -30.04 27.68
C GLY A 269 17.53 -29.74 26.72
N VAL A 270 16.33 -29.63 27.26
CA VAL A 270 15.12 -29.18 26.56
C VAL A 270 14.75 -27.81 27.08
N TYR A 271 14.80 -26.80 26.21
CA TYR A 271 14.57 -25.42 26.56
C TYR A 271 13.23 -24.96 25.99
N PRO A 272 12.19 -24.75 26.82
CA PRO A 272 10.99 -24.06 26.39
C PRO A 272 11.33 -22.60 26.12
N SER A 273 10.79 -22.05 25.05
CA SER A 273 11.02 -20.67 24.66
C SER A 273 9.86 -20.12 23.84
N TYR A 274 9.83 -18.81 23.68
CA TYR A 274 8.83 -18.13 22.89
C TYR A 274 9.45 -17.04 22.02
N GLY A 275 8.73 -16.68 20.97
CA GLY A 275 9.10 -15.59 20.08
C GLY A 275 7.87 -14.93 19.51
N LEU A 276 7.96 -13.64 19.21
CA LEU A 276 6.84 -12.88 18.67
C LEU A 276 6.72 -13.10 17.16
N GLY A 277 5.64 -13.78 16.76
CA GLY A 277 5.17 -13.90 15.39
C GLY A 277 4.29 -12.72 14.98
N TYR A 278 3.51 -12.90 13.91
CA TYR A 278 2.60 -11.86 13.41
C TYR A 278 1.37 -11.67 14.32
N ASN A 279 0.71 -12.75 14.73
CA ASN A 279 -0.50 -12.76 15.56
C ASN A 279 -0.22 -13.03 17.04
N GLY A 280 1.01 -12.80 17.49
CA GLY A 280 1.43 -12.94 18.88
C GLY A 280 2.49 -14.03 19.09
N GLU A 281 2.50 -14.62 20.28
CA GLU A 281 3.55 -15.55 20.68
C GLU A 281 3.50 -16.87 19.92
N ILE A 282 4.67 -17.31 19.48
CA ILE A 282 4.97 -18.65 18.97
C ILE A 282 5.76 -19.35 20.06
N ASN A 283 5.11 -20.31 20.73
CA ASN A 283 5.72 -21.12 21.78
C ASN A 283 6.31 -22.38 21.18
N LEU A 284 7.55 -22.70 21.54
CA LEU A 284 8.24 -23.91 21.10
C LEU A 284 9.13 -24.47 22.20
N LYS A 285 9.64 -25.68 21.97
CA LYS A 285 10.73 -26.26 22.75
C LYS A 285 11.88 -26.66 21.83
N VAL A 286 13.11 -26.40 22.25
CA VAL A 286 14.33 -26.77 21.53
C VAL A 286 15.10 -27.82 22.33
N LEU A 287 15.37 -28.97 21.71
CA LEU A 287 16.25 -29.99 22.25
C LEU A 287 17.68 -29.69 21.80
N ILE A 288 18.58 -29.52 22.76
CA ILE A 288 20.01 -29.30 22.53
C ILE A 288 20.77 -30.51 23.09
N CYS A 289 21.62 -31.13 22.27
CA CYS A 289 22.50 -32.22 22.70
C CYS A 289 23.87 -32.12 22.03
N LYS A 290 24.93 -32.33 22.79
CA LYS A 290 26.33 -32.23 22.34
C LYS A 290 26.58 -30.93 21.57
N ASN A 291 26.13 -29.81 22.16
CA ASN A 291 26.29 -28.48 21.59
C ASN A 291 25.60 -28.24 20.24
N LYS A 292 24.55 -29.02 19.92
CA LYS A 292 23.78 -28.90 18.67
C LYS A 292 22.28 -28.88 18.93
N ILE A 293 21.56 -28.10 18.12
CA ILE A 293 20.11 -28.15 17.99
C ILE A 293 19.74 -29.50 17.35
N LYS A 294 19.02 -30.34 18.08
CA LYS A 294 18.58 -31.66 17.61
C LYS A 294 17.16 -31.68 17.11
N LYS A 295 16.29 -30.89 17.73
CA LYS A 295 14.87 -30.86 17.40
C LYS A 295 14.23 -29.57 17.89
N ILE A 296 13.34 -29.03 17.08
CA ILE A 296 12.46 -27.91 17.40
C ILE A 296 11.03 -28.44 17.35
N THR A 297 10.26 -28.24 18.41
CA THR A 297 8.85 -28.64 18.46
C THR A 297 7.98 -27.43 18.73
N ILE A 298 7.12 -27.09 17.78
CA ILE A 298 6.11 -26.03 17.96
C ILE A 298 5.05 -26.53 18.93
N LEU A 299 4.79 -25.76 19.99
CA LEU A 299 3.81 -26.10 21.03
C LEU A 299 2.47 -25.41 20.77
N SER A 300 2.48 -24.11 20.46
CA SER A 300 1.27 -23.34 20.19
C SER A 300 1.59 -22.04 19.43
N HIS A 301 0.68 -21.57 18.60
CA HIS A 301 0.75 -20.25 17.96
C HIS A 301 -0.64 -19.72 17.59
N ARG A 302 -0.74 -18.43 17.25
CA ARG A 302 -1.97 -17.78 16.76
C ARG A 302 -1.89 -17.29 15.31
N GLU A 303 -0.79 -17.60 14.62
CA GLU A 303 -0.58 -17.21 13.22
C GLU A 303 -1.70 -17.66 12.26
N THR A 304 -1.83 -16.97 11.13
CA THR A 304 -2.81 -17.32 10.08
C THR A 304 -2.38 -18.59 9.35
N PRO A 305 -3.14 -19.71 9.40
CA PRO A 305 -2.66 -21.03 8.96
C PRO A 305 -2.11 -21.07 7.53
N ILE A 306 -2.85 -20.53 6.55
CA ILE A 306 -2.43 -20.56 5.13
C ILE A 306 -1.19 -19.70 4.87
N ILE A 307 -1.12 -18.51 5.49
CA ILE A 307 0.00 -17.57 5.32
C ILE A 307 1.25 -18.08 6.04
N SER A 308 1.11 -18.68 7.22
CA SER A 308 2.23 -19.01 8.12
C SER A 308 2.76 -20.43 7.99
N ALA A 309 1.97 -21.37 7.44
CA ALA A 309 2.37 -22.75 7.20
C ALA A 309 3.77 -22.89 6.53
N PRO A 310 4.13 -22.08 5.52
CA PRO A 310 5.47 -22.14 4.93
C PRO A 310 6.61 -22.00 5.95
N ALA A 311 6.49 -21.05 6.88
CA ALA A 311 7.52 -20.79 7.88
C ALA A 311 7.62 -21.91 8.90
N PHE A 312 6.49 -22.47 9.35
CA PHE A 312 6.48 -23.58 10.31
C PHE A 312 7.04 -24.89 9.73
N GLU A 313 7.00 -25.06 8.42
CA GLU A 313 7.53 -26.26 7.77
C GLU A 313 9.00 -26.13 7.36
N ILE A 314 9.42 -24.95 6.92
CA ILE A 314 10.79 -24.73 6.41
C ILE A 314 11.74 -24.37 7.54
N ILE A 315 11.40 -23.35 8.33
CA ILE A 315 12.36 -22.71 9.23
C ILE A 315 12.89 -23.70 10.27
N PRO A 316 12.07 -24.49 10.99
CA PRO A 316 12.58 -25.48 11.93
C PRO A 316 13.52 -26.50 11.29
N LYS A 317 13.17 -27.02 10.10
CA LYS A 317 13.98 -28.03 9.40
C LYS A 317 15.34 -27.50 8.99
N ILE A 318 15.40 -26.29 8.42
CA ILE A 318 16.67 -25.68 8.02
C ILE A 318 17.52 -25.36 9.25
N ILE A 319 16.94 -24.85 10.34
CA ILE A 319 17.70 -24.62 11.58
C ILE A 319 18.28 -25.93 12.12
N GLU A 320 17.51 -27.01 12.13
CA GLU A 320 17.96 -28.33 12.55
C GLU A 320 19.08 -28.88 11.65
N GLN A 321 18.97 -28.68 10.33
CA GLN A 321 19.96 -29.14 9.35
C GLN A 321 21.27 -28.35 9.41
N GLU A 322 21.17 -27.02 9.37
CA GLU A 322 22.33 -26.10 9.38
C GLU A 322 22.88 -25.89 10.79
N ASN A 323 22.16 -26.33 11.83
CA ASN A 323 22.46 -26.10 13.23
C ASN A 323 22.73 -24.60 13.54
N SER A 324 21.94 -23.72 12.91
CA SER A 324 22.16 -22.27 12.92
C SER A 324 20.85 -21.50 12.80
N ILE A 325 20.74 -20.40 13.54
CA ILE A 325 19.65 -19.41 13.36
C ILE A 325 19.96 -18.41 12.24
N TYR A 326 21.18 -18.41 11.70
CA TYR A 326 21.60 -17.56 10.58
C TYR A 326 21.13 -18.17 9.25
N ILE A 327 19.82 -18.21 9.08
CA ILE A 327 19.17 -18.74 7.89
C ILE A 327 18.17 -17.73 7.34
N PRO A 328 17.90 -17.74 6.02
CA PRO A 328 16.97 -16.79 5.45
C PRO A 328 15.54 -16.97 5.95
N ASN A 329 14.76 -15.89 5.91
CA ASN A 329 13.32 -15.96 6.17
C ASN A 329 12.60 -16.65 5.00
N THR A 330 11.46 -17.28 5.28
CA THR A 330 10.57 -17.73 4.22
C THR A 330 9.90 -16.51 3.57
N SER A 331 9.86 -16.48 2.24
CA SER A 331 9.21 -15.42 1.46
C SER A 331 7.75 -15.29 1.92
N GLY A 332 7.21 -14.07 1.95
CA GLY A 332 5.83 -13.82 2.41
C GLY A 332 5.51 -14.09 3.89
N CYS A 333 6.36 -14.80 4.65
CA CYS A 333 6.10 -15.22 6.03
C CYS A 333 7.14 -14.62 6.99
N SER A 334 7.51 -13.36 6.78
CA SER A 334 8.70 -12.77 7.41
C SER A 334 8.56 -12.62 8.93
N TYR A 335 7.39 -12.22 9.43
CA TYR A 335 7.13 -12.10 10.87
C TYR A 335 7.10 -13.47 11.56
N THR A 336 6.42 -14.46 10.99
CA THR A 336 6.43 -15.85 11.50
C THR A 336 7.85 -16.43 11.52
N SER A 337 8.63 -16.24 10.44
CA SER A 337 10.03 -16.72 10.35
C SER A 337 10.90 -16.09 11.43
N LYS A 338 10.75 -14.78 11.67
CA LYS A 338 11.43 -14.05 12.74
C LYS A 338 11.01 -14.56 14.12
N GLY A 339 9.71 -14.81 14.34
CA GLY A 339 9.19 -15.34 15.60
C GLY A 339 9.79 -16.70 15.95
N ILE A 340 9.81 -17.64 15.00
CA ILE A 340 10.44 -18.96 15.19
C ILE A 340 11.93 -18.80 15.49
N LYS A 341 12.67 -18.02 14.68
CA LYS A 341 14.11 -17.78 14.90
C LYS A 341 14.39 -17.10 16.24
N SER A 342 13.54 -16.17 16.66
CA SER A 342 13.67 -15.47 17.95
C SER A 342 13.44 -16.42 19.12
N ALA A 343 12.47 -17.33 19.01
CA ALA A 343 12.23 -18.35 20.02
C ALA A 343 13.40 -19.35 20.11
N VAL A 344 13.96 -19.77 18.97
CA VAL A 344 15.17 -20.61 18.99
C VAL A 344 16.37 -19.86 19.58
N LYS A 345 16.54 -18.58 19.22
CA LYS A 345 17.58 -17.71 19.80
C LYS A 345 17.45 -17.64 21.33
N ASP A 346 16.24 -17.46 21.84
CA ASP A 346 15.96 -17.43 23.27
C ASP A 346 16.33 -18.76 23.96
N ALA A 347 15.96 -19.90 23.36
CA ALA A 347 16.37 -21.22 23.84
C ALA A 347 17.90 -21.40 23.87
N LEU A 348 18.62 -20.92 22.84
CA LEU A 348 20.08 -20.98 22.78
C LEU A 348 20.74 -20.11 23.87
N ILE A 349 20.18 -18.93 24.15
CA ILE A 349 20.64 -18.07 25.26
C ILE A 349 20.43 -18.80 26.60
N ASN A 350 19.24 -19.38 26.81
CA ASN A 350 18.92 -20.12 28.04
C ASN A 350 19.80 -21.37 28.22
N ALA A 351 20.31 -21.94 27.14
CA ALA A 351 21.28 -23.04 27.16
C ALA A 351 22.72 -22.60 27.44
N GLY A 352 22.98 -21.31 27.69
CA GLY A 352 24.31 -20.77 27.97
C GLY A 352 25.03 -20.16 26.75
N GLY A 353 24.32 -19.97 25.63
CA GLY A 353 24.88 -19.33 24.45
C GLY A 353 25.12 -17.83 24.64
N ASP A 354 26.14 -17.30 23.95
CA ASP A 354 26.48 -15.88 24.00
C ASP A 354 25.36 -15.03 23.39
N LYS A 355 24.74 -14.20 24.23
CA LYS A 355 23.61 -13.33 23.86
C LYS A 355 23.95 -12.33 22.75
N ASN A 356 25.15 -11.76 22.77
CA ASN A 356 25.56 -10.74 21.81
C ASN A 356 25.78 -11.36 20.43
N TYR A 357 26.48 -12.49 20.39
CA TYR A 357 26.70 -13.26 19.17
C TYR A 357 25.38 -13.77 18.56
N LEU A 358 24.46 -14.28 19.39
CA LEU A 358 23.15 -14.76 18.93
C LEU A 358 22.26 -13.62 18.43
N ASN A 359 22.30 -12.45 19.06
CA ASN A 359 21.62 -11.25 18.55
C ASN A 359 22.19 -10.82 17.20
N PHE A 360 23.51 -10.90 17.03
CA PHE A 360 24.17 -10.63 15.76
C PHE A 360 23.79 -11.62 14.66
N LEU A 361 23.79 -12.93 14.93
CA LEU A 361 23.36 -13.94 13.96
C LEU A 361 21.90 -13.75 13.56
N PHE A 362 21.03 -13.46 14.53
CA PHE A 362 19.63 -13.15 14.27
C PHE A 362 19.49 -11.89 13.39
N PHE A 363 20.29 -10.85 13.67
CA PHE A 363 20.32 -9.64 12.85
C PHE A 363 20.77 -9.94 11.42
N LYS A 364 21.89 -10.64 11.23
CA LYS A 364 22.39 -11.06 9.91
C LYS A 364 21.35 -11.90 9.15
N SER A 365 20.59 -12.74 9.84
CA SER A 365 19.58 -13.59 9.20
C SER A 365 18.46 -12.80 8.51
N ASN A 366 18.23 -11.55 8.93
CA ASN A 366 17.17 -10.69 8.40
C ASN A 366 17.52 -10.03 7.08
N ILE A 367 18.81 -9.98 6.73
CA ILE A 367 19.30 -9.40 5.46
C ILE A 367 19.58 -10.46 4.40
N LEU A 368 19.41 -11.75 4.73
CA LEU A 368 19.59 -12.83 3.76
C LEU A 368 18.45 -12.86 2.71
N PRO A 369 18.75 -13.26 1.46
CA PRO A 369 17.74 -13.49 0.43
C PRO A 369 16.71 -14.54 0.87
N LYS A 370 15.42 -14.22 0.81
CA LYS A 370 14.35 -15.08 1.33
C LYS A 370 14.24 -16.40 0.54
N ILE A 371 13.87 -17.49 1.22
CA ILE A 371 13.67 -18.81 0.63
C ILE A 371 12.17 -19.02 0.29
N GLY A 372 11.85 -19.65 -0.83
CA GLY A 372 10.47 -20.03 -1.23
C GLY A 372 9.96 -21.33 -0.59
N TRP A 373 8.65 -21.60 -0.65
CA TRP A 373 8.00 -22.83 -0.12
C TRP A 373 7.12 -23.54 -1.13
N ASP A 374 7.47 -24.77 -1.48
CA ASP A 374 6.79 -25.55 -2.50
C ASP A 374 6.25 -26.85 -1.89
N LYS A 375 5.01 -26.80 -1.39
CA LYS A 375 4.37 -27.93 -0.70
C LYS A 375 3.85 -29.00 -1.65
N ASN A 376 3.46 -28.58 -2.86
CA ASN A 376 2.92 -29.43 -3.91
C ASN A 376 3.82 -29.34 -5.14
N GLN A 377 4.90 -30.12 -5.12
CA GLN A 377 5.58 -30.45 -6.37
C GLN A 377 4.65 -31.31 -7.23
N SER A 378 3.76 -30.69 -8.02
CA SER A 378 3.34 -31.34 -9.25
C SER A 378 4.59 -31.44 -10.13
N LYS A 379 5.14 -32.66 -10.21
CA LYS A 379 6.11 -33.05 -11.24
C LYS A 379 5.42 -33.00 -12.61
N SER A 380 5.00 -31.84 -13.10
CA SER A 380 4.59 -31.75 -14.49
C SER A 380 5.81 -31.32 -15.31
N SER A 381 6.12 -32.15 -16.30
CA SER A 381 6.98 -31.86 -17.45
C SER A 381 6.32 -30.91 -18.44
N ASP A 382 5.04 -30.58 -18.24
CA ASP A 382 4.19 -29.99 -19.24
C ASP A 382 4.46 -28.48 -19.35
N SER A 383 5.03 -28.09 -20.48
CA SER A 383 5.24 -26.69 -20.86
C SER A 383 4.01 -26.08 -21.53
N ILE A 384 2.88 -26.80 -21.61
CA ILE A 384 1.69 -26.41 -22.36
C ILE A 384 0.42 -26.74 -21.55
N PHE A 385 -0.47 -25.78 -21.43
CA PHE A 385 -1.82 -25.92 -20.87
C PHE A 385 -2.84 -25.28 -21.81
N ASP A 386 -4.13 -25.56 -21.66
CA ASP A 386 -5.16 -24.81 -22.37
C ASP A 386 -5.31 -23.41 -21.78
N VAL A 387 -5.30 -23.31 -20.46
CA VAL A 387 -5.41 -22.05 -19.73
C VAL A 387 -4.28 -21.92 -18.71
N ILE A 388 -3.54 -20.81 -18.82
CA ILE A 388 -2.57 -20.36 -17.80
C ILE A 388 -3.21 -19.21 -17.02
N ILE A 389 -3.12 -19.27 -15.70
CA ILE A 389 -3.61 -18.23 -14.80
C ILE A 389 -2.43 -17.69 -13.98
N ILE A 390 -2.26 -16.36 -13.96
CA ILE A 390 -1.18 -15.70 -13.22
C ILE A 390 -1.78 -15.04 -11.97
N GLY A 391 -1.51 -15.63 -10.80
CA GLY A 391 -2.04 -15.22 -9.50
C GLY A 391 -3.13 -16.17 -8.96
N CYS A 392 -2.99 -16.58 -7.70
CA CYS A 392 -3.87 -17.55 -7.04
C CYS A 392 -4.77 -16.91 -5.97
N GLY A 393 -5.28 -15.70 -6.23
CA GLY A 393 -6.32 -15.05 -5.42
C GLY A 393 -7.73 -15.56 -5.75
N ALA A 394 -8.76 -14.91 -5.19
CA ALA A 394 -10.16 -15.26 -5.47
C ALA A 394 -10.48 -15.29 -6.97
N ALA A 395 -10.02 -14.29 -7.74
CA ALA A 395 -10.25 -14.21 -9.17
C ALA A 395 -9.60 -15.38 -9.94
N GLY A 396 -8.35 -15.70 -9.63
CA GLY A 396 -7.62 -16.78 -10.30
C GLY A 396 -8.20 -18.16 -9.97
N LEU A 397 -8.58 -18.40 -8.71
CA LEU A 397 -9.23 -19.65 -8.33
C LEU A 397 -10.61 -19.79 -8.97
N ALA A 398 -11.43 -18.75 -8.98
CA ALA A 398 -12.74 -18.77 -9.64
C ALA A 398 -12.62 -19.03 -11.15
N ALA A 399 -11.68 -18.35 -11.83
CA ALA A 399 -11.38 -18.59 -13.24
C ALA A 399 -10.94 -20.03 -13.50
N SER A 400 -10.14 -20.61 -12.60
CA SER A 400 -9.64 -21.98 -12.74
C SER A 400 -10.76 -23.02 -12.66
N ILE A 401 -11.69 -22.84 -11.72
CA ILE A 401 -12.84 -23.73 -11.52
C ILE A 401 -13.71 -23.73 -12.77
N GLU A 402 -14.05 -22.55 -13.28
CA GLU A 402 -14.92 -22.42 -14.45
C GLU A 402 -14.25 -22.91 -15.75
N ALA A 403 -12.94 -22.70 -15.91
CA ALA A 403 -12.19 -23.27 -17.02
C ALA A 403 -12.13 -24.81 -16.95
N ARG A 404 -11.92 -25.40 -15.76
CA ARG A 404 -11.93 -26.86 -15.58
C ARG A 404 -13.31 -27.49 -15.82
N LYS A 405 -14.39 -26.80 -15.48
CA LYS A 405 -15.76 -27.26 -15.78
C LYS A 405 -16.05 -27.39 -17.28
N GLN A 406 -15.28 -26.70 -18.12
CA GLN A 406 -15.30 -26.88 -19.58
C GLN A 406 -14.36 -27.99 -20.09
N GLY A 407 -13.74 -28.77 -19.19
CA GLY A 407 -12.83 -29.86 -19.54
C GLY A 407 -11.40 -29.43 -19.90
N LEU A 408 -11.08 -28.13 -19.85
CA LEU A 408 -9.77 -27.61 -20.26
C LEU A 408 -8.67 -27.91 -19.25
N SER A 409 -7.44 -28.12 -19.69
CA SER A 409 -6.28 -28.21 -18.79
C SER A 409 -5.91 -26.83 -18.24
N VAL A 410 -5.74 -26.72 -16.91
CA VAL A 410 -5.53 -25.43 -16.23
C VAL A 410 -4.34 -25.49 -15.28
N ALA A 411 -3.46 -24.49 -15.38
CA ALA A 411 -2.39 -24.23 -14.42
C ALA A 411 -2.47 -22.81 -13.85
N ILE A 412 -2.36 -22.68 -12.53
CA ILE A 412 -2.19 -21.41 -11.83
C ILE A 412 -0.74 -21.27 -11.39
N PHE A 413 -0.14 -20.10 -11.63
CA PHE A 413 1.19 -19.75 -11.17
C PHE A 413 1.10 -18.61 -10.15
N GLU A 414 1.54 -18.87 -8.93
CA GLU A 414 1.55 -17.94 -7.80
C GLU A 414 3.00 -17.62 -7.42
N LYS A 415 3.34 -16.33 -7.35
CA LYS A 415 4.71 -15.92 -7.03
C LYS A 415 5.01 -16.07 -5.55
N MET A 416 4.01 -15.95 -4.71
CA MET A 416 4.14 -16.14 -3.27
C MET A 416 4.26 -17.64 -2.95
N PRO A 417 4.83 -17.98 -1.78
CA PRO A 417 4.83 -19.38 -1.34
C PRO A 417 3.43 -19.87 -0.99
N TYR A 418 2.51 -18.98 -0.63
CA TYR A 418 1.12 -19.33 -0.30
C TYR A 418 0.16 -18.74 -1.31
N ILE A 419 -1.02 -19.35 -1.43
CA ILE A 419 -2.11 -18.90 -2.30
C ILE A 419 -2.95 -17.81 -1.63
N GLY A 420 -3.84 -17.16 -2.39
CA GLY A 420 -4.94 -16.33 -1.88
C GLY A 420 -4.73 -14.82 -1.92
N GLY A 421 -3.48 -14.34 -1.91
CA GLY A 421 -3.15 -12.92 -2.01
C GLY A 421 -3.89 -12.05 -0.98
N ASN A 422 -4.33 -10.85 -1.39
CA ASN A 422 -5.09 -9.93 -0.52
C ASN A 422 -6.44 -10.48 -0.08
N THR A 423 -7.01 -11.45 -0.81
CA THR A 423 -8.26 -12.10 -0.43
C THR A 423 -8.19 -12.67 0.99
N LEU A 424 -7.04 -13.23 1.38
CA LEU A 424 -6.83 -13.79 2.73
C LEU A 424 -6.93 -12.76 3.86
N LEU A 425 -6.67 -11.49 3.55
CA LEU A 425 -6.70 -10.39 4.51
C LEU A 425 -8.08 -9.75 4.61
N SER A 426 -9.01 -10.13 3.72
CA SER A 426 -10.36 -9.57 3.70
C SER A 426 -11.22 -10.11 4.85
N LEU A 427 -12.09 -9.25 5.37
CA LEU A 427 -13.20 -9.63 6.26
C LEU A 427 -14.28 -10.46 5.56
N GLY A 428 -14.14 -10.75 4.26
CA GLY A 428 -15.02 -11.69 3.56
C GLY A 428 -16.48 -11.22 3.50
N THR A 429 -16.69 -9.91 3.48
CA THR A 429 -18.01 -9.27 3.46
C THR A 429 -18.46 -9.00 2.02
N PHE A 430 -19.74 -9.29 1.77
CA PHE A 430 -20.45 -9.06 0.52
C PHE A 430 -21.64 -8.15 0.77
N ILE A 431 -21.98 -7.34 -0.22
CA ILE A 431 -23.27 -6.66 -0.28
C ILE A 431 -24.11 -7.23 -1.43
N PHE A 432 -25.37 -7.53 -1.14
CA PHE A 432 -26.34 -7.97 -2.12
C PHE A 432 -27.56 -7.04 -2.07
N PRO A 433 -28.02 -6.51 -3.21
CA PRO A 433 -29.31 -5.84 -3.26
C PRO A 433 -30.43 -6.88 -3.10
N ASP A 434 -31.63 -6.41 -2.79
CA ASP A 434 -32.82 -7.26 -2.90
C ASP A 434 -33.13 -7.46 -4.39
N PHE A 435 -32.74 -8.62 -4.93
CA PHE A 435 -32.94 -8.97 -6.33
C PHE A 435 -34.41 -9.13 -6.73
N SER A 436 -35.35 -9.21 -5.78
CA SER A 436 -36.78 -9.19 -6.08
C SER A 436 -37.30 -7.77 -6.36
N ASN A 437 -36.54 -6.75 -5.97
CA ASN A 437 -36.89 -5.34 -6.13
C ASN A 437 -35.92 -4.64 -7.09
N ILE A 438 -36.38 -4.38 -8.32
CA ILE A 438 -35.56 -3.73 -9.36
C ILE A 438 -34.94 -2.40 -8.90
N LYS A 439 -35.67 -1.65 -8.06
CA LYS A 439 -35.20 -0.38 -7.50
C LYS A 439 -34.00 -0.56 -6.57
N SER A 440 -33.90 -1.68 -5.86
CA SER A 440 -32.73 -2.00 -5.03
C SER A 440 -31.46 -2.17 -5.88
N VAL A 441 -31.59 -2.82 -7.04
CA VAL A 441 -30.49 -2.99 -8.00
C VAL A 441 -30.10 -1.66 -8.64
N GLU A 442 -31.08 -0.86 -9.06
CA GLU A 442 -30.85 0.51 -9.59
C GLU A 442 -30.20 1.44 -8.57
N ASN A 443 -30.58 1.32 -7.30
CA ASN A 443 -29.96 2.05 -6.20
C ASN A 443 -28.49 1.65 -6.06
N LEU A 444 -28.17 0.35 -6.09
CA LEU A 444 -26.78 -0.12 -6.04
C LEU A 444 -25.97 0.40 -7.24
N LYS A 445 -26.54 0.39 -8.45
CA LYS A 445 -25.91 1.02 -9.62
C LYS A 445 -25.59 2.50 -9.38
N THR A 446 -26.58 3.24 -8.89
CA THR A 446 -26.45 4.68 -8.61
C THR A 446 -25.36 4.95 -7.58
N ASP A 447 -25.29 4.14 -6.52
CA ASP A 447 -24.28 4.29 -5.48
C ASP A 447 -22.88 3.91 -5.96
N LEU A 448 -22.74 2.85 -6.76
CA LEU A 448 -21.47 2.50 -7.42
C LEU A 448 -20.95 3.65 -8.28
N LEU A 449 -21.80 4.22 -9.13
CA LEU A 449 -21.44 5.36 -9.99
C LEU A 449 -21.14 6.63 -9.17
N SER A 450 -21.88 6.85 -8.07
CA SER A 450 -21.66 7.98 -7.18
C SER A 450 -20.32 7.89 -6.45
N VAL A 451 -19.98 6.71 -5.91
CA VAL A 451 -18.71 6.45 -5.22
C VAL A 451 -17.54 6.54 -6.19
N GLY A 452 -17.70 5.96 -7.38
CA GLY A 452 -16.69 6.04 -8.45
C GLY A 452 -16.62 7.40 -9.16
N LYS A 453 -17.41 8.40 -8.74
CA LYS A 453 -17.46 9.77 -9.27
C LYS A 453 -17.65 9.84 -10.80
N GLY A 454 -18.38 8.90 -11.37
CA GLY A 454 -18.61 8.81 -12.82
C GLY A 454 -17.40 8.38 -13.63
N MET A 455 -16.30 7.96 -12.99
CA MET A 455 -15.12 7.41 -13.65
C MET A 455 -15.25 5.91 -13.96
N ASN A 456 -16.38 5.30 -13.58
CA ASN A 456 -16.69 3.91 -13.82
C ASN A 456 -16.98 3.64 -15.31
N SER A 457 -16.62 2.46 -15.81
CA SER A 457 -17.19 1.91 -17.03
C SER A 457 -18.61 1.43 -16.75
N VAL A 458 -19.60 2.11 -17.35
CA VAL A 458 -21.02 1.75 -17.18
C VAL A 458 -21.29 0.32 -17.64
N LYS A 459 -20.63 -0.13 -18.71
CA LYS A 459 -20.73 -1.52 -19.18
C LYS A 459 -20.26 -2.52 -18.13
N LEU A 460 -19.11 -2.28 -17.50
CA LEU A 460 -18.59 -3.16 -16.46
C LEU A 460 -19.48 -3.17 -15.22
N VAL A 461 -20.03 -2.02 -14.82
CA VAL A 461 -21.02 -1.93 -13.73
C VAL A 461 -22.28 -2.74 -14.05
N ASP A 462 -22.78 -2.65 -15.29
CA ASP A 462 -23.96 -3.41 -15.70
C ASP A 462 -23.70 -4.91 -15.75
N THR A 463 -22.54 -5.33 -16.25
CA THR A 463 -22.09 -6.73 -16.22
C THR A 463 -21.93 -7.24 -14.79
N PHE A 464 -21.34 -6.45 -13.90
CA PHE A 464 -21.20 -6.79 -12.48
C PHE A 464 -22.57 -7.02 -11.84
N LEU A 465 -23.51 -6.09 -11.99
CA LEU A 465 -24.85 -6.19 -11.39
C LEU A 465 -25.64 -7.37 -11.94
N LYS A 466 -25.56 -7.61 -13.25
CA LYS A 466 -26.21 -8.76 -13.91
C LYS A 466 -25.74 -10.09 -13.34
N ASN A 467 -24.44 -10.20 -13.04
CA ASN A 467 -23.84 -11.44 -12.54
C ASN A 467 -23.84 -11.56 -11.01
N LEU A 468 -24.13 -10.48 -10.27
CA LEU A 468 -24.10 -10.49 -8.81
C LEU A 468 -25.11 -11.49 -8.20
N LYS A 469 -26.29 -11.66 -8.82
CA LYS A 469 -27.27 -12.67 -8.41
C LYS A 469 -26.74 -14.09 -8.61
N ASN A 470 -26.10 -14.35 -9.74
CA ASN A 470 -25.54 -15.66 -10.06
C ASN A 470 -24.35 -15.99 -9.16
N LEU A 471 -23.58 -14.99 -8.75
CA LEU A 471 -22.47 -15.16 -7.81
C LEU A 471 -22.95 -15.74 -6.48
N GLU A 472 -24.06 -15.24 -5.94
CA GLU A 472 -24.61 -15.72 -4.67
C GLU A 472 -24.95 -17.22 -4.74
N ASN A 473 -25.63 -17.63 -5.82
CA ASN A 473 -25.97 -19.03 -6.05
C ASN A 473 -24.70 -19.87 -6.29
N TRP A 474 -23.75 -19.37 -7.08
CA TRP A 474 -22.50 -20.06 -7.37
C TRP A 474 -21.70 -20.32 -6.08
N LEU A 475 -21.61 -19.34 -5.17
CA LEU A 475 -20.95 -19.55 -3.89
C LEU A 475 -21.65 -20.63 -3.05
N SER A 476 -22.99 -20.65 -3.05
CA SER A 476 -23.76 -21.66 -2.32
C SER A 476 -23.65 -23.06 -2.94
N GLU A 477 -23.82 -23.19 -4.25
CA GLU A 477 -23.97 -24.48 -4.93
C GLU A 477 -22.64 -25.08 -5.39
N GLU A 478 -21.74 -24.26 -5.93
CA GLU A 478 -20.45 -24.73 -6.46
C GLU A 478 -19.39 -24.84 -5.36
N ILE A 479 -19.37 -23.87 -4.44
CA ILE A 479 -18.33 -23.75 -3.40
C ILE A 479 -18.81 -24.23 -2.03
N ASN A 480 -20.12 -24.52 -1.90
CA ASN A 480 -20.75 -24.96 -0.64
C ASN A 480 -20.58 -23.93 0.49
N PHE A 481 -20.70 -22.63 0.17
CA PHE A 481 -20.70 -21.56 1.16
C PHE A 481 -22.08 -21.34 1.77
N LYS A 482 -22.16 -21.39 3.09
CA LYS A 482 -23.31 -20.92 3.86
C LYS A 482 -22.99 -19.56 4.45
N PHE A 483 -23.57 -18.50 3.91
CA PHE A 483 -23.39 -17.16 4.45
C PHE A 483 -23.98 -17.01 5.85
N GLU A 484 -23.31 -16.22 6.68
CA GLU A 484 -23.91 -15.64 7.88
C GLU A 484 -24.48 -14.26 7.52
N ASN A 485 -25.75 -14.03 7.85
CA ASN A 485 -26.35 -12.70 7.72
C ASN A 485 -25.77 -11.79 8.81
N GLU A 486 -25.15 -10.68 8.40
CA GLU A 486 -24.58 -9.68 9.32
C GLU A 486 -25.54 -8.50 9.56
N GLY A 487 -26.58 -8.38 8.75
CA GLY A 487 -27.60 -7.35 8.88
C GLY A 487 -27.75 -6.49 7.63
N ILE A 488 -28.11 -5.23 7.83
CA ILE A 488 -28.36 -4.27 6.76
C ILE A 488 -27.20 -3.28 6.67
N PHE A 489 -26.51 -3.27 5.53
CA PHE A 489 -25.52 -2.24 5.22
C PHE A 489 -26.23 -1.02 4.62
N LYS A 490 -26.05 0.14 5.25
CA LYS A 490 -26.66 1.39 4.81
C LYS A 490 -25.61 2.33 4.21
N PHE A 491 -25.77 2.68 2.95
CA PHE A 491 -24.98 3.71 2.30
C PHE A 491 -25.86 4.92 1.99
N LYS A 492 -25.56 6.06 2.64
CA LYS A 492 -26.39 7.28 2.62
C LYS A 492 -27.84 6.95 3.02
N ILE A 493 -28.73 6.80 2.04
CA ILE A 493 -30.16 6.51 2.22
C ILE A 493 -30.54 5.08 1.80
N ASN A 494 -29.71 4.40 1.02
CA ASN A 494 -30.00 3.08 0.46
C ASN A 494 -29.49 1.98 1.38
N GLU A 495 -30.18 0.84 1.34
CA GLU A 495 -29.95 -0.30 2.23
C GLU A 495 -29.75 -1.57 1.40
N TYR A 496 -28.77 -2.38 1.81
CA TYR A 496 -28.37 -3.62 1.17
C TYR A 496 -28.21 -4.73 2.20
N LEU A 497 -28.42 -5.98 1.79
CA LEU A 497 -28.17 -7.12 2.66
C LEU A 497 -26.67 -7.35 2.76
N GLN A 498 -26.14 -7.24 3.98
CA GLN A 498 -24.75 -7.53 4.27
C GLN A 498 -24.61 -8.99 4.68
N LYS A 499 -23.83 -9.73 3.92
CA LYS A 499 -23.51 -11.13 4.19
C LYS A 499 -22.03 -11.27 4.41
N LYS A 500 -21.64 -12.20 5.28
CA LYS A 500 -20.24 -12.57 5.46
C LYS A 500 -20.04 -14.06 5.29
N ILE A 501 -18.81 -14.40 4.93
CA ILE A 501 -18.33 -15.78 4.98
C ILE A 501 -18.11 -16.18 6.45
N PRO A 502 -18.57 -17.37 6.88
CA PRO A 502 -18.35 -17.88 8.23
C PRO A 502 -16.86 -18.18 8.51
N GLY A 503 -16.46 -18.20 9.78
CA GLY A 503 -15.09 -18.55 10.18
C GLY A 503 -14.10 -17.39 10.07
N ARG A 504 -12.83 -17.67 9.71
CA ARG A 504 -11.76 -16.64 9.59
C ARG A 504 -11.83 -15.86 8.27
N TYR A 505 -13.05 -15.50 7.84
CA TYR A 505 -13.31 -14.60 6.73
C TYR A 505 -12.69 -15.05 5.38
N GLY A 506 -11.84 -14.23 4.77
CA GLY A 506 -11.18 -14.52 3.50
C GLY A 506 -10.32 -15.79 3.48
N VAL A 507 -9.86 -16.26 4.66
CA VAL A 507 -9.17 -17.55 4.79
C VAL A 507 -10.10 -18.72 4.41
N GLU A 508 -11.35 -18.69 4.87
CA GLU A 508 -12.32 -19.73 4.54
C GLU A 508 -12.64 -19.69 3.04
N LEU A 509 -12.84 -18.50 2.47
CA LEU A 509 -13.07 -18.31 1.03
C LEU A 509 -11.99 -19.01 0.19
N ILE A 510 -10.74 -18.67 0.44
CA ILE A 510 -9.60 -19.24 -0.29
C ILE A 510 -9.48 -20.74 -0.05
N SER A 511 -9.72 -21.22 1.18
CA SER A 511 -9.66 -22.65 1.48
C SER A 511 -10.65 -23.46 0.63
N ARG A 512 -11.92 -23.03 0.57
CA ARG A 512 -12.97 -23.73 -0.19
C ARG A 512 -12.78 -23.64 -1.69
N LEU A 513 -12.41 -22.46 -2.20
CA LEU A 513 -12.08 -22.28 -3.60
C LEU A 513 -10.90 -23.16 -4.02
N ASN A 514 -9.85 -23.23 -3.20
CA ASN A 514 -8.71 -24.09 -3.44
C ASN A 514 -9.07 -25.57 -3.40
N GLU A 515 -9.84 -26.01 -2.40
CA GLU A 515 -10.35 -27.38 -2.32
C GLU A 515 -11.12 -27.77 -3.59
N ARG A 516 -12.03 -26.89 -4.04
CA ARG A 516 -12.79 -27.10 -5.27
C ARG A 516 -11.90 -27.17 -6.51
N ALA A 517 -10.96 -26.24 -6.65
CA ALA A 517 -10.01 -26.20 -7.76
C ALA A 517 -9.16 -27.49 -7.83
N LEU A 518 -8.61 -27.95 -6.70
CA LEU A 518 -7.82 -29.17 -6.62
C LEU A 518 -8.66 -30.42 -6.94
N ASN A 519 -9.90 -30.50 -6.45
CA ASN A 519 -10.81 -31.61 -6.76
C ASN A 519 -11.18 -31.67 -8.25
N LEU A 520 -11.18 -30.53 -8.94
CA LEU A 520 -11.34 -30.47 -10.38
C LEU A 520 -10.04 -30.75 -11.16
N GLY A 521 -8.90 -30.94 -10.49
CA GLY A 521 -7.61 -31.23 -11.11
C GLY A 521 -6.86 -29.99 -11.62
N VAL A 522 -7.11 -28.80 -11.05
CA VAL A 522 -6.27 -27.62 -11.29
C VAL A 522 -4.86 -27.86 -10.77
N GLN A 523 -3.84 -27.56 -11.58
CA GLN A 523 -2.44 -27.57 -11.13
C GLN A 523 -2.07 -26.18 -10.58
N ILE A 524 -1.49 -26.12 -9.39
CA ILE A 524 -1.12 -24.84 -8.73
C ILE A 524 0.36 -24.85 -8.40
N PHE A 525 1.11 -23.88 -8.94
CA PHE A 525 2.54 -23.73 -8.79
C PHE A 525 2.87 -22.47 -7.98
N THR A 526 3.21 -22.62 -6.70
CA THR A 526 3.69 -21.53 -5.83
C THR A 526 5.18 -21.24 -6.05
N ASN A 527 5.66 -20.05 -5.66
CA ASN A 527 7.02 -19.55 -5.98
C ASN A 527 7.33 -19.55 -7.48
N SER A 528 6.34 -19.23 -8.29
CA SER A 528 6.46 -19.10 -9.74
C SER A 528 6.27 -17.64 -10.14
N ILE A 529 7.38 -16.92 -10.33
CA ILE A 529 7.35 -15.49 -10.64
C ILE A 529 7.16 -15.33 -12.15
N CYS A 530 6.04 -14.75 -12.59
CA CYS A 530 5.87 -14.36 -13.99
C CYS A 530 6.78 -13.17 -14.31
N LYS A 531 7.67 -13.31 -15.29
CA LYS A 531 8.61 -12.26 -15.71
C LYS A 531 8.07 -11.44 -16.87
N ASN A 532 7.53 -12.12 -17.89
CA ASN A 532 6.96 -11.49 -19.09
C ASN A 532 5.90 -12.41 -19.73
N LEU A 533 5.02 -11.81 -20.54
CA LEU A 533 4.13 -12.52 -21.44
C LEU A 533 4.87 -12.93 -22.72
N ILE A 534 4.47 -14.04 -23.32
CA ILE A 534 4.92 -14.45 -24.65
C ILE A 534 3.90 -13.89 -25.65
N TYR A 535 4.26 -12.80 -26.32
CA TYR A 535 3.38 -12.04 -27.20
C TYR A 535 3.94 -12.00 -28.63
N GLU A 536 3.20 -12.58 -29.58
CA GLU A 536 3.58 -12.70 -30.98
C GLU A 536 2.35 -12.53 -31.86
N ASN A 537 2.47 -11.85 -33.01
CA ASN A 537 1.38 -11.67 -33.98
C ASN A 537 0.08 -11.10 -33.36
N LYS A 538 0.22 -10.14 -32.43
CA LYS A 538 -0.90 -9.56 -31.66
C LYS A 538 -1.70 -10.56 -30.82
N GLU A 539 -1.07 -11.64 -30.39
CA GLU A 539 -1.67 -12.71 -29.59
C GLU A 539 -0.77 -13.08 -28.41
N VAL A 540 -1.36 -13.25 -27.23
CA VAL A 540 -0.65 -13.78 -26.06
C VAL A 540 -0.70 -15.31 -26.09
N LYS A 541 0.46 -15.94 -26.28
CA LYS A 541 0.58 -17.40 -26.41
C LYS A 541 1.00 -18.09 -25.12
N GLY A 542 1.37 -17.36 -24.09
CA GLY A 542 1.89 -17.93 -22.84
C GLY A 542 2.62 -16.89 -21.99
N ALA A 543 3.46 -17.37 -21.07
CA ALA A 543 4.28 -16.54 -20.20
C ALA A 543 5.61 -17.22 -19.82
N ILE A 544 6.59 -16.39 -19.45
CA ILE A 544 7.88 -16.82 -18.94
C ILE A 544 7.83 -16.72 -17.41
N PHE A 545 8.07 -17.84 -16.74
CA PHE A 545 8.10 -17.94 -15.29
C PHE A 545 9.49 -18.27 -14.79
N GLU A 546 9.94 -17.59 -13.74
CA GLU A 546 11.07 -18.01 -12.93
C GLU A 546 10.56 -18.93 -11.82
N ILE A 547 10.96 -20.20 -11.88
CA ILE A 547 10.57 -21.25 -10.93
C ILE A 547 11.84 -21.85 -10.35
N LYS A 548 12.06 -21.67 -9.04
CA LYS A 548 13.30 -22.10 -8.34
C LYS A 548 14.57 -21.52 -8.99
N GLY A 549 14.51 -20.27 -9.43
CA GLY A 549 15.63 -19.57 -10.10
C GLY A 549 15.88 -20.00 -11.55
N ILE A 550 15.04 -20.87 -12.11
CA ILE A 550 15.14 -21.33 -13.50
C ILE A 550 14.00 -20.72 -14.31
N GLU A 551 14.31 -20.06 -15.41
CA GLU A 551 13.30 -19.57 -16.34
C GLU A 551 12.69 -20.71 -17.15
N LYS A 552 11.37 -20.73 -17.23
CA LYS A 552 10.57 -21.68 -18.01
C LYS A 552 9.53 -20.95 -18.84
N LYS A 553 9.43 -21.33 -20.12
CA LYS A 553 8.34 -20.90 -21.00
C LYS A 553 7.16 -21.84 -20.81
N ILE A 554 6.01 -21.29 -20.45
CA ILE A 554 4.76 -22.05 -20.32
C ILE A 554 3.76 -21.47 -21.34
N MET A 555 3.26 -22.32 -22.23
CA MET A 555 2.39 -21.97 -23.34
C MET A 555 0.92 -22.23 -22.99
N ALA A 556 0.03 -21.37 -23.49
CA ALA A 556 -1.41 -21.51 -23.38
C ALA A 556 -2.02 -21.75 -24.76
N ASN A 557 -2.67 -22.90 -24.97
CA ASN A 557 -3.36 -23.18 -26.24
C ASN A 557 -4.54 -22.25 -26.46
N LYS A 558 -5.27 -21.92 -25.38
CA LYS A 558 -6.51 -21.14 -25.45
C LYS A 558 -6.35 -19.76 -24.83
N ARG A 559 -5.90 -19.65 -23.58
CA ARG A 559 -6.02 -18.39 -22.81
C ARG A 559 -4.92 -18.19 -21.79
N VAL A 560 -4.49 -16.95 -21.65
CA VAL A 560 -3.74 -16.46 -20.48
C VAL A 560 -4.65 -15.51 -19.71
N ILE A 561 -4.91 -15.82 -18.44
CA ILE A 561 -5.75 -15.03 -17.53
C ILE A 561 -4.86 -14.39 -16.46
N LEU A 562 -4.83 -13.07 -16.41
CA LEU A 562 -4.11 -12.31 -15.42
C LEU A 562 -5.02 -12.03 -14.20
N ALA A 563 -4.65 -12.56 -13.05
CA ALA A 563 -5.36 -12.42 -11.78
C ALA A 563 -4.39 -12.03 -10.64
N SER A 564 -3.41 -11.18 -10.95
CA SER A 564 -2.25 -10.89 -10.09
C SER A 564 -2.49 -9.87 -8.97
N GLY A 565 -3.71 -9.33 -8.86
CA GLY A 565 -4.04 -8.26 -7.92
C GLY A 565 -3.41 -6.91 -8.26
N GLY A 566 -3.53 -5.96 -7.32
CA GLY A 566 -3.12 -4.56 -7.52
C GLY A 566 -1.64 -4.25 -7.24
N PHE A 567 -1.34 -2.96 -7.10
CA PHE A 567 0.04 -2.43 -6.97
C PHE A 567 0.32 -1.60 -5.72
N SER A 568 -0.59 -1.61 -4.76
CA SER A 568 -0.50 -0.92 -3.45
C SER A 568 0.84 -1.05 -2.71
N ASN A 569 1.58 -2.15 -2.86
CA ASN A 569 2.86 -2.36 -2.17
C ASN A 569 4.08 -1.90 -2.99
N ASN A 570 3.92 -1.49 -4.25
CA ASN A 570 4.99 -0.97 -5.09
C ASN A 570 5.09 0.54 -4.95
N LEU A 571 6.11 1.03 -4.25
CA LEU A 571 6.31 2.47 -4.03
C LEU A 571 6.49 3.24 -5.35
N PHE A 572 7.30 2.71 -6.26
CA PHE A 572 7.58 3.36 -7.53
C PHE A 572 6.32 3.46 -8.39
N LEU A 573 5.57 2.36 -8.52
CA LEU A 573 4.35 2.34 -9.32
C LEU A 573 3.22 3.18 -8.69
N ARG A 574 3.17 3.29 -7.35
CA ARG A 574 2.28 4.25 -6.68
C ARG A 574 2.61 5.68 -7.09
N GLN A 575 3.88 6.08 -6.95
CA GLN A 575 4.30 7.46 -7.19
C GLN A 575 4.29 7.87 -8.67
N SER A 576 4.40 6.92 -9.60
CA SER A 576 4.25 7.21 -11.03
C SER A 576 2.86 7.73 -11.38
N PHE A 577 1.82 7.30 -10.66
CA PHE A 577 0.44 7.74 -10.86
C PHE A 577 -0.05 8.76 -9.83
N VAL A 578 0.35 8.63 -8.56
CA VAL A 578 -0.05 9.52 -7.46
C VAL A 578 1.19 9.90 -6.64
N LYS A 579 1.78 11.07 -6.93
CA LYS A 579 3.04 11.54 -6.34
C LYS A 579 3.13 11.42 -4.81
N ASN A 580 2.02 11.74 -4.12
CA ASN A 580 2.00 11.85 -2.66
C ASN A 580 1.85 10.48 -1.95
N LEU A 581 1.59 9.39 -2.68
CA LEU A 581 1.59 8.04 -2.13
C LEU A 581 3.02 7.50 -2.00
N ASP A 582 3.79 8.18 -1.16
CA ASP A 582 5.21 7.96 -0.92
C ASP A 582 5.46 6.98 0.26
N SER A 583 6.71 6.88 0.69
CA SER A 583 7.15 5.96 1.75
C SER A 583 6.61 6.26 3.15
N ARG A 584 5.94 7.40 3.37
CA ARG A 584 5.26 7.73 4.63
C ARG A 584 4.05 6.83 4.88
N TYR A 585 3.46 6.30 3.82
CA TYR A 585 2.38 5.33 3.93
C TYR A 585 2.93 3.92 4.18
N ASN A 586 2.36 3.26 5.18
CA ASN A 586 2.43 1.81 5.27
C ASN A 586 1.47 1.17 4.22
N CYS A 587 1.30 -0.16 4.27
CA CYS A 587 0.43 -0.86 3.33
C CYS A 587 -0.34 -1.97 4.06
N THR A 588 -1.66 -2.06 3.82
CA THR A 588 -2.50 -3.12 4.39
C THR A 588 -2.36 -4.45 3.65
N ASN A 589 -1.72 -4.45 2.49
CA ASN A 589 -1.75 -5.54 1.54
C ASN A 589 -0.56 -6.48 1.71
N ASN A 590 -0.73 -7.69 1.17
CA ASN A 590 0.34 -8.67 1.14
C ASN A 590 1.53 -8.12 0.32
N SER A 591 2.74 -8.57 0.67
CA SER A 591 3.96 -8.05 0.05
C SER A 591 4.05 -8.28 -1.47
N GLY A 592 3.27 -9.21 -2.00
CA GLY A 592 3.19 -9.55 -3.42
C GLY A 592 2.34 -8.60 -4.27
N SER A 593 1.61 -7.64 -3.71
CA SER A 593 0.80 -6.69 -4.48
C SER A 593 1.66 -5.57 -5.10
N THR A 594 2.50 -5.94 -6.07
CA THR A 594 3.54 -5.06 -6.67
C THR A 594 3.24 -4.60 -8.09
N GLY A 595 2.11 -5.00 -8.68
CA GLY A 595 1.71 -4.56 -10.02
C GLY A 595 2.47 -5.22 -11.18
N ASP A 596 3.12 -6.36 -10.96
CA ASP A 596 3.92 -7.05 -12.00
C ASP A 596 3.09 -7.31 -13.27
N GLY A 597 1.84 -7.75 -13.08
CA GLY A 597 0.85 -7.93 -14.13
C GLY A 597 0.65 -6.71 -15.02
N ILE A 598 0.44 -5.57 -14.37
CA ILE A 598 0.26 -4.28 -15.04
C ILE A 598 1.51 -3.95 -15.86
N ILE A 599 2.70 -4.11 -15.28
CA ILE A 599 3.98 -3.75 -15.91
C ILE A 599 4.24 -4.55 -17.19
N PHE A 600 4.05 -5.87 -17.20
CA PHE A 600 4.29 -6.64 -18.42
C PHE A 600 3.14 -6.53 -19.44
N SER A 601 1.93 -6.22 -19.00
CA SER A 601 0.79 -5.99 -19.91
C SER A 601 0.92 -4.68 -20.67
N THR A 602 1.38 -3.61 -20.03
CA THR A 602 1.60 -2.32 -20.73
C THR A 602 2.67 -2.42 -21.81
N LYS A 603 3.70 -3.27 -21.62
CA LYS A 603 4.74 -3.51 -22.64
C LYS A 603 4.19 -4.07 -23.95
N ILE A 604 3.04 -4.75 -23.91
CA ILE A 604 2.40 -5.33 -25.09
C ILE A 604 1.20 -4.50 -25.58
N GLY A 605 1.05 -3.27 -25.07
CA GLY A 605 0.02 -2.32 -25.50
C GLY A 605 -1.31 -2.43 -24.76
N ALA A 606 -1.39 -3.15 -23.63
CA ALA A 606 -2.60 -3.19 -22.83
C ALA A 606 -2.91 -1.81 -22.23
N LYS A 607 -4.14 -1.34 -22.42
CA LYS A 607 -4.61 -0.04 -21.96
C LYS A 607 -4.85 -0.05 -20.47
N LEU A 608 -4.51 1.07 -19.82
CA LEU A 608 -4.78 1.28 -18.40
C LEU A 608 -5.99 2.21 -18.18
N SER A 609 -6.66 2.03 -17.05
CA SER A 609 -7.78 2.88 -16.61
C SER A 609 -7.64 3.24 -15.14
N ASN A 610 -7.93 4.50 -14.80
CA ASN A 610 -8.07 5.02 -13.43
C ASN A 610 -6.85 4.79 -12.51
N MET A 611 -5.63 4.73 -13.05
CA MET A 611 -4.41 4.43 -12.28
C MET A 611 -4.14 5.40 -11.12
N GLU A 612 -4.65 6.63 -11.22
CA GLU A 612 -4.61 7.66 -10.18
C GLU A 612 -5.58 7.41 -9.01
N CYS A 613 -6.50 6.46 -9.15
CA CYS A 613 -7.56 6.16 -8.18
C CYS A 613 -7.09 5.09 -7.18
N VAL A 614 -6.22 5.48 -6.25
CA VAL A 614 -5.71 4.60 -5.19
C VAL A 614 -6.33 4.99 -3.84
N GLU A 615 -6.82 3.99 -3.10
CA GLU A 615 -7.41 4.17 -1.77
C GLU A 615 -6.38 4.00 -0.65
N THR A 616 -6.58 4.80 0.39
CA THR A 616 -5.88 4.69 1.66
C THR A 616 -6.87 4.38 2.78
N ILE A 617 -6.35 3.83 3.86
CA ILE A 617 -7.03 3.68 5.14
C ILE A 617 -6.37 4.63 6.13
N PRO A 618 -7.10 5.61 6.70
CA PRO A 618 -6.54 6.56 7.65
C PRO A 618 -6.24 5.93 9.01
N PHE A 619 -6.95 4.85 9.37
CA PHE A 619 -6.84 4.19 10.67
C PHE A 619 -6.20 2.81 10.50
N ALA A 620 -4.88 2.79 10.42
CA ALA A 620 -4.09 1.56 10.41
C ALA A 620 -3.10 1.55 11.58
N ASN A 621 -2.58 0.37 11.87
CA ASN A 621 -1.56 0.16 12.88
C ASN A 621 -0.32 0.99 12.55
N TYR A 622 0.13 1.79 13.53
CA TYR A 622 1.26 2.70 13.38
C TYR A 622 2.53 2.02 12.87
N ASN A 623 2.82 0.80 13.36
CA ASN A 623 4.04 0.07 13.06
C ASN A 623 3.90 -0.87 11.87
N SER A 624 2.80 -1.65 11.80
CA SER A 624 2.66 -2.72 10.82
C SER A 624 1.92 -2.32 9.54
N GLY A 625 1.13 -1.24 9.57
CA GLY A 625 0.24 -0.85 8.47
C GLY A 625 -1.04 -1.66 8.33
N GLU A 626 -1.28 -2.62 9.23
CA GLU A 626 -2.52 -3.38 9.24
C GLU A 626 -3.74 -2.49 9.44
N LEU A 627 -4.84 -2.81 8.77
CA LEU A 627 -6.12 -2.19 9.05
C LEU A 627 -6.47 -2.32 10.54
N SER A 628 -6.84 -1.21 11.18
CA SER A 628 -7.31 -1.21 12.57
C SER A 628 -8.84 -1.20 12.61
N HIS A 629 -9.43 -2.31 13.05
CA HIS A 629 -10.89 -2.39 13.22
C HIS A 629 -11.34 -1.69 14.50
N ILE A 630 -10.50 -1.68 15.53
CA ILE A 630 -10.73 -0.87 16.74
C ILE A 630 -10.75 0.63 16.38
N GLY A 631 -9.95 1.07 15.42
CA GLY A 631 -9.94 2.45 14.92
C GLY A 631 -11.30 2.93 14.35
N TYR A 632 -12.20 2.02 13.98
CA TYR A 632 -13.54 2.40 13.53
C TYR A 632 -14.45 2.97 14.64
N ALA A 633 -14.03 2.93 15.91
CA ALA A 633 -14.69 3.67 17.00
C ALA A 633 -14.88 5.17 16.68
N ILE A 634 -14.05 5.74 15.81
CA ILE A 634 -14.18 7.10 15.30
C ILE A 634 -15.54 7.38 14.64
N TYR A 635 -16.10 6.39 13.95
CA TYR A 635 -17.39 6.52 13.27
C TYR A 635 -18.57 6.46 14.24
N ASP A 636 -18.37 5.94 15.44
CA ASP A 636 -19.41 5.85 16.47
C ASP A 636 -19.35 6.95 17.51
N GLY A 637 -18.28 7.76 17.57
CA GLY A 637 -18.20 8.89 18.50
C GLY A 637 -16.83 9.17 19.09
N ALA A 638 -15.81 8.35 18.81
CA ALA A 638 -14.44 8.68 19.19
C ALA A 638 -13.95 9.92 18.44
N ILE A 639 -12.95 10.60 19.00
CA ILE A 639 -12.30 11.78 18.40
C ILE A 639 -10.87 11.47 17.95
N LEU A 640 -10.40 12.22 16.96
CA LEU A 640 -9.05 12.12 16.42
C LEU A 640 -8.22 13.33 16.88
N ILE A 641 -7.10 13.07 17.54
CA ILE A 641 -6.22 14.12 18.09
C ILE A 641 -4.77 13.92 17.63
N ASN A 642 -3.99 15.00 17.63
CA ASN A 642 -2.55 14.96 17.39
C ASN A 642 -1.76 14.94 18.70
N LYS A 643 -0.42 14.91 18.61
CA LYS A 643 0.48 14.89 19.76
C LYS A 643 0.36 16.13 20.66
N ASN A 644 -0.05 17.26 20.08
CA ASN A 644 -0.32 18.49 20.83
C ASN A 644 -1.65 18.46 21.60
N GLY A 645 -2.38 17.33 21.59
CA GLY A 645 -3.65 17.17 22.29
C GLY A 645 -4.84 17.83 21.59
N CYS A 646 -4.67 18.31 20.36
CA CYS A 646 -5.70 19.04 19.63
C CYS A 646 -6.34 18.18 18.54
N ARG A 647 -7.63 18.40 18.27
CA ARG A 647 -8.25 17.97 17.01
C ARG A 647 -7.63 18.79 15.86
N PHE A 648 -7.55 18.19 14.67
CA PHE A 648 -6.89 18.82 13.50
C PHE A 648 -7.63 18.58 12.18
N ALA A 649 -8.68 17.77 12.18
CA ALA A 649 -9.46 17.46 11.01
C ALA A 649 -10.87 16.99 11.39
N LYS A 650 -11.80 17.15 10.46
CA LYS A 650 -13.10 16.49 10.52
C LYS A 650 -12.92 14.98 10.32
N GLU A 651 -13.37 14.19 11.28
CA GLU A 651 -13.01 12.78 11.42
C GLU A 651 -13.68 11.84 10.40
N ASN A 652 -14.67 12.33 9.65
CA ASN A 652 -15.36 11.60 8.58
C ASN A 652 -15.12 12.20 7.18
N LEU A 653 -13.98 12.87 6.98
CA LEU A 653 -13.52 13.28 5.64
C LEU A 653 -13.32 12.08 4.71
N ASN A 654 -13.16 12.36 3.41
CA ASN A 654 -12.68 11.36 2.47
C ASN A 654 -11.39 10.72 2.99
N ARG A 655 -11.27 9.40 2.87
CA ARG A 655 -10.16 8.62 3.44
C ARG A 655 -8.79 9.15 3.04
N ASN A 656 -8.59 9.48 1.76
CA ASN A 656 -7.30 9.99 1.27
C ASN A 656 -6.98 11.38 1.84
N ILE A 657 -7.97 12.26 1.95
CA ILE A 657 -7.78 13.59 2.56
C ILE A 657 -7.45 13.45 4.04
N LEU A 658 -8.17 12.58 4.76
CA LEU A 658 -7.92 12.35 6.18
C LEU A 658 -6.54 11.73 6.42
N SER A 659 -6.12 10.80 5.56
CA SER A 659 -4.78 10.22 5.59
C SER A 659 -3.69 11.28 5.44
N GLU A 660 -3.78 12.17 4.44
CA GLU A 660 -2.81 13.27 4.28
C GLU A 660 -2.80 14.21 5.50
N ASN A 661 -3.97 14.51 6.08
CA ASN A 661 -4.05 15.31 7.30
C ASN A 661 -3.37 14.62 8.50
N ILE A 662 -3.43 13.29 8.61
CA ILE A 662 -2.72 12.54 9.66
C ILE A 662 -1.21 12.53 9.37
N LEU A 663 -0.80 12.31 8.13
CA LEU A 663 0.62 12.30 7.75
C LEU A 663 1.30 13.66 7.87
N SER A 664 0.54 14.76 7.89
CA SER A 664 1.08 16.11 8.15
C SER A 664 1.29 16.42 9.63
N GLN A 665 0.83 15.56 10.54
CA GLN A 665 1.06 15.71 11.98
C GLN A 665 2.47 15.23 12.37
N GLU A 666 2.93 15.64 13.56
CA GLU A 666 4.19 15.17 14.13
C GLU A 666 4.25 13.63 14.17
N ASN A 667 5.38 13.06 13.77
CA ASN A 667 5.62 11.61 13.67
C ASN A 667 4.66 10.88 12.72
N GLN A 668 3.94 11.61 11.86
CA GLN A 668 3.04 11.08 10.82
C GLN A 668 1.96 10.16 11.41
N CYS A 669 1.48 10.51 12.62
CA CYS A 669 0.55 9.70 13.38
C CYS A 669 -0.50 10.57 14.08
N ALA A 670 -1.58 9.92 14.50
CA ALA A 670 -2.61 10.53 15.33
C ALA A 670 -3.13 9.51 16.35
N PHE A 671 -3.97 9.98 17.27
CA PHE A 671 -4.52 9.17 18.34
C PHE A 671 -6.05 9.25 18.33
N ILE A 672 -6.70 8.09 18.47
CA ILE A 672 -8.13 7.95 18.60
C ILE A 672 -8.46 7.80 20.09
N ILE A 673 -9.41 8.59 20.58
CA ILE A 673 -9.81 8.60 21.99
C ILE A 673 -11.32 8.42 22.13
N TRP A 674 -11.72 7.51 23.03
CA TRP A 674 -13.10 7.34 23.50
C TRP A 674 -13.14 6.93 24.96
N ASP A 675 -14.34 6.83 25.52
CA ASP A 675 -14.57 6.55 26.93
C ASP A 675 -15.29 5.21 27.17
N SER A 676 -15.49 4.86 28.44
CA SER A 676 -16.13 3.60 28.83
C SER A 676 -17.58 3.47 28.38
N PHE A 677 -18.29 4.58 28.17
CA PHE A 677 -19.67 4.52 27.69
C PHE A 677 -19.72 4.02 26.25
N LEU A 678 -18.90 4.61 25.36
CA LEU A 678 -18.80 4.16 23.98
C LEU A 678 -18.30 2.71 23.92
N GLU A 679 -17.30 2.36 24.74
CA GLU A 679 -16.78 0.99 24.77
C GLU A 679 -17.84 -0.03 25.21
N LYS A 680 -18.62 0.25 26.26
CA LYS A 680 -19.69 -0.65 26.72
C LYS A 680 -20.77 -0.84 25.65
N LYS A 681 -21.07 0.21 24.88
CA LYS A 681 -22.09 0.18 23.84
C LYS A 681 -21.65 -0.62 22.61
N PHE A 682 -20.44 -0.37 22.10
CA PHE A 682 -20.00 -0.93 20.82
C PHE A 682 -19.03 -2.11 20.96
N ASN A 683 -18.41 -2.28 22.13
CA ASN A 683 -17.56 -3.42 22.53
C ASN A 683 -16.37 -3.65 21.58
N TYR A 684 -15.68 -2.59 21.15
CA TYR A 684 -14.57 -2.68 20.20
C TYR A 684 -13.44 -3.59 20.68
N THR A 685 -13.00 -3.43 21.94
CA THR A 685 -11.91 -4.23 22.52
C THR A 685 -12.29 -5.70 22.65
N LYS A 686 -13.55 -5.99 22.96
CA LYS A 686 -14.07 -7.37 23.10
C LYS A 686 -14.32 -8.04 21.74
N LYS A 687 -14.74 -7.28 20.72
CA LYS A 687 -14.96 -7.78 19.35
C LYS A 687 -13.63 -8.12 18.66
N PHE A 688 -12.60 -7.30 18.86
CA PHE A 688 -11.33 -7.40 18.14
C PHE A 688 -10.16 -7.77 19.07
N LYS A 689 -10.32 -8.84 19.87
CA LYS A 689 -9.32 -9.29 20.86
C LYS A 689 -7.95 -9.58 20.28
N ASP A 690 -7.90 -10.15 19.07
CA ASP A 690 -6.63 -10.48 18.42
C ASP A 690 -5.87 -9.23 17.99
N GLU A 691 -6.58 -8.22 17.45
CA GLU A 691 -6.01 -6.91 17.17
C GLU A 691 -5.54 -6.26 18.47
N LEU A 692 -6.40 -6.23 19.49
CA LEU A 692 -6.12 -5.65 20.82
C LEU A 692 -4.81 -6.19 21.41
N PHE A 693 -4.61 -7.51 21.36
CA PHE A 693 -3.38 -8.14 21.84
C PHE A 693 -2.15 -7.60 21.09
N ARG A 694 -2.21 -7.54 19.75
CA ARG A 694 -1.09 -7.04 18.92
C ARG A 694 -0.77 -5.59 19.25
N ILE A 695 -1.76 -4.70 19.22
CA ILE A 695 -1.56 -3.26 19.42
C ILE A 695 -1.12 -2.91 20.85
N THR A 696 -1.54 -3.69 21.86
CA THR A 696 -1.10 -3.51 23.25
C THR A 696 0.35 -3.94 23.43
N SER A 697 0.77 -5.03 22.77
CA SER A 697 2.16 -5.55 22.87
C SER A 697 3.23 -4.58 22.35
N ILE A 698 2.84 -3.63 21.50
CA ILE A 698 3.71 -2.58 20.93
C ILE A 698 3.38 -1.19 21.49
N ASN A 699 2.69 -1.11 22.62
CA ASN A 699 2.30 0.15 23.28
C ASN A 699 1.53 1.13 22.38
N SER A 700 0.82 0.64 21.36
CA SER A 700 -0.02 1.47 20.48
C SER A 700 -1.48 1.59 20.97
N PHE A 701 -1.84 0.87 22.03
CA PHE A 701 -3.15 0.96 22.66
C PHE A 701 -3.04 0.73 24.16
N LYS A 702 -3.79 1.51 24.95
CA LYS A 702 -4.02 1.25 26.37
C LYS A 702 -5.23 2.04 26.89
N SER A 703 -5.82 1.58 28.00
CA SER A 703 -6.87 2.30 28.72
C SER A 703 -6.39 2.78 30.10
N PHE A 704 -6.93 3.90 30.55
CA PHE A 704 -6.49 4.62 31.75
C PHE A 704 -7.68 5.18 32.54
N ASN A 705 -7.52 5.34 33.86
CA ASN A 705 -8.60 5.89 34.68
C ASN A 705 -8.66 7.42 34.61
N THR A 706 -7.59 8.07 34.16
CA THR A 706 -7.54 9.52 33.95
C THR A 706 -7.00 9.84 32.55
N ILE A 707 -7.28 11.07 32.07
CA ILE A 707 -6.78 11.53 30.76
C ILE A 707 -5.26 11.75 30.84
N GLU A 708 -4.79 12.22 31.98
CA GLU A 708 -3.41 12.52 32.31
C GLU A 708 -2.52 11.28 32.18
N GLU A 709 -2.90 10.16 32.81
CA GLU A 709 -2.16 8.91 32.69
C GLU A 709 -2.03 8.44 31.23
N GLY A 710 -3.10 8.64 30.43
CA GLY A 710 -3.09 8.32 29.01
C GLY A 710 -2.20 9.26 28.18
N CYS A 711 -2.18 10.54 28.54
CA CYS A 711 -1.32 11.55 27.93
C CYS A 711 0.15 11.26 28.20
N ASP A 712 0.51 10.92 29.43
CA ASP A 712 1.89 10.59 29.80
C ASP A 712 2.37 9.34 29.06
N PHE A 713 1.54 8.31 28.96
CA PHE A 713 1.89 7.08 28.24
C PHE A 713 2.05 7.28 26.72
N MET A 714 1.20 8.12 26.12
CA MET A 714 1.20 8.35 24.67
C MET A 714 2.05 9.55 24.23
N GLU A 715 2.67 10.25 25.18
CA GLU A 715 3.44 11.49 24.98
C GLU A 715 2.59 12.61 24.35
N ILE A 716 1.37 12.83 24.87
CA ILE A 716 0.41 13.84 24.39
C ILE A 716 0.36 15.01 25.37
N ASN A 717 0.18 16.24 24.87
CA ASN A 717 -0.03 17.39 25.76
C ASN A 717 -1.37 17.28 26.52
N SER A 718 -1.28 16.98 27.83
CA SER A 718 -2.45 16.75 28.69
C SER A 718 -3.36 17.97 28.84
N GLN A 719 -2.78 19.17 28.98
CA GLN A 719 -3.57 20.39 29.17
C GLN A 719 -4.42 20.71 27.95
N ASN A 720 -3.83 20.62 26.75
CA ASN A 720 -4.54 20.84 25.51
C ASN A 720 -5.63 19.80 25.30
N LEU A 721 -5.34 18.53 25.57
CA LEU A 721 -6.32 17.46 25.40
C LEU A 721 -7.54 17.63 26.31
N LYS A 722 -7.35 18.03 27.57
CA LYS A 722 -8.48 18.36 28.47
C LYS A 722 -9.35 19.48 27.89
N ASN A 723 -8.72 20.54 27.37
CA ASN A 723 -9.44 21.64 26.74
C ASN A 723 -10.20 21.17 25.49
N THR A 724 -9.57 20.33 24.66
CA THR A 724 -10.19 19.74 23.46
C THR A 724 -11.39 18.86 23.83
N ILE A 725 -11.28 17.99 24.83
CA ILE A 725 -12.39 17.15 25.29
C ILE A 725 -13.53 18.01 25.86
N SER A 726 -13.21 19.03 26.66
CA SER A 726 -14.20 19.98 27.19
C SER A 726 -14.96 20.69 26.06
N ASN A 727 -14.25 21.22 25.07
CA ASN A 727 -14.85 21.89 23.91
C ASN A 727 -15.70 20.91 23.08
N TYR A 728 -15.19 19.71 22.80
CA TYR A 728 -15.93 18.67 22.07
C TYR A 728 -17.22 18.29 22.79
N ASN A 729 -17.17 18.10 24.12
CA ASN A 729 -18.35 17.80 24.92
C ASN A 729 -19.38 18.92 24.86
N ASN A 730 -18.96 20.19 24.82
CA ASN A 730 -19.86 21.33 24.60
C ASN A 730 -20.48 21.29 23.18
N TYR A 731 -19.72 20.93 22.16
CA TYR A 731 -20.25 20.76 20.80
C TYR A 731 -21.31 19.65 20.74
N VAL A 732 -21.11 18.55 21.49
CA VAL A 732 -22.11 17.47 21.61
C VAL A 732 -23.38 17.96 22.30
N ILE A 733 -23.28 18.77 23.36
CA ILE A 733 -24.44 19.36 24.05
C ILE A 733 -25.22 20.29 23.11
N ASN A 734 -24.51 21.14 22.38
CA ASN A 734 -25.10 22.15 21.52
C ASN A 734 -25.50 21.61 20.13
N HIS A 735 -25.18 20.34 19.85
CA HIS A 735 -25.36 19.68 18.56
C HIS A 735 -24.69 20.42 17.38
N GLU A 736 -23.60 21.14 17.66
CA GLU A 736 -22.87 21.94 16.67
C GLU A 736 -21.36 21.92 16.96
N ASP A 737 -20.59 21.36 16.03
CA ASP A 737 -19.12 21.37 16.06
C ASP A 737 -18.59 22.61 15.37
N LEU A 738 -18.29 23.64 16.16
CA LEU A 738 -17.78 24.92 15.66
C LEU A 738 -16.35 24.83 15.12
N GLU A 739 -15.62 23.76 15.43
CA GLU A 739 -14.22 23.61 15.07
C GLU A 739 -14.05 22.99 13.68
N PHE A 740 -14.77 21.89 13.40
CA PHE A 740 -14.63 21.14 12.15
C PHE A 740 -15.95 20.78 11.47
N ASN A 741 -17.09 21.26 11.99
CA ASN A 741 -18.42 21.00 11.42
C ASN A 741 -18.70 19.49 11.25
N ARG A 742 -18.25 18.66 12.20
CA ARG A 742 -18.65 17.26 12.33
C ARG A 742 -20.13 17.17 12.66
N ARG A 743 -20.88 16.42 11.85
CA ARG A 743 -22.33 16.21 12.06
C ARG A 743 -22.64 15.11 13.07
N ASN A 744 -21.78 14.11 13.15
CA ASN A 744 -21.98 12.95 14.01
C ASN A 744 -21.46 13.24 15.43
N LEU A 745 -22.30 13.89 16.24
CA LEU A 745 -22.02 14.33 17.62
C LEU A 745 -22.89 13.56 18.61
N ASN A 746 -22.70 12.24 18.68
CA ASN A 746 -23.61 11.35 19.41
C ASN A 746 -23.26 11.20 20.89
N PHE A 747 -21.98 11.23 21.24
CA PHE A 747 -21.53 10.86 22.59
C PHE A 747 -20.45 11.82 23.09
N LYS A 748 -20.54 12.15 24.38
CA LYS A 748 -19.50 12.85 25.12
C LYS A 748 -18.37 11.89 25.47
N ILE A 749 -17.21 12.43 25.82
CA ILE A 749 -16.07 11.71 26.39
C ILE A 749 -15.92 12.18 27.84
N LEU A 750 -16.39 11.38 28.79
CA LEU A 750 -16.44 11.76 30.22
C LEU A 750 -16.16 10.61 31.18
N ILE A 751 -16.46 9.37 30.81
CA ILE A 751 -16.57 8.27 31.77
C ILE A 751 -15.34 7.36 31.67
N PRO A 752 -14.49 7.29 32.72
CA PRO A 752 -13.34 6.40 32.70
C PRO A 752 -13.74 4.91 32.72
N PRO A 753 -12.85 4.01 32.28
CA PRO A 753 -11.54 4.31 31.71
C PRO A 753 -11.63 4.96 30.31
N PHE A 754 -10.63 5.77 29.98
CA PHE A 754 -10.42 6.38 28.68
C PHE A 754 -9.48 5.51 27.86
N TYR A 755 -9.80 5.31 26.59
CA TYR A 755 -9.07 4.44 25.68
C TYR A 755 -8.27 5.28 24.69
N PHE A 756 -6.99 4.96 24.54
CA PHE A 756 -6.09 5.64 23.62
C PHE A 756 -5.58 4.64 22.59
N LEU A 757 -5.70 4.97 21.31
CA LEU A 757 -5.21 4.17 20.19
C LEU A 757 -4.36 5.03 19.26
N LYS A 758 -3.09 4.68 19.08
CA LYS A 758 -2.17 5.31 18.11
C LYS A 758 -2.34 4.69 16.73
N ILE A 759 -2.49 5.53 15.70
CA ILE A 759 -2.68 5.11 14.31
C ILE A 759 -1.75 5.85 13.34
N SER A 760 -1.53 5.26 12.17
CA SER A 760 -1.06 5.96 10.97
C SER A 760 -1.80 5.47 9.72
N PRO A 761 -1.77 6.23 8.61
CA PRO A 761 -2.41 5.82 7.37
C PRO A 761 -1.64 4.72 6.62
N SER A 762 -2.37 3.93 5.83
CA SER A 762 -1.81 2.91 4.94
C SER A 762 -2.47 2.93 3.57
N VAL A 763 -1.72 2.60 2.51
CA VAL A 763 -2.29 2.31 1.19
C VAL A 763 -3.06 0.98 1.25
N HIS A 764 -4.21 0.91 0.59
CA HIS A 764 -5.15 -0.19 0.75
C HIS A 764 -5.61 -0.86 -0.54
N TYR A 765 -6.06 -0.11 -1.54
CA TYR A 765 -6.67 -0.70 -2.74
C TYR A 765 -6.38 0.14 -3.97
N THR A 766 -6.11 -0.49 -5.10
CA THR A 766 -5.89 0.22 -6.37
C THR A 766 -7.09 0.02 -7.28
N ASN A 767 -7.96 1.03 -7.41
CA ASN A 767 -9.16 0.95 -8.28
C ASN A 767 -8.81 1.01 -9.77
N GLY A 768 -7.61 1.50 -10.08
CA GLY A 768 -7.07 1.50 -11.42
C GLY A 768 -6.29 0.25 -11.75
N GLY A 769 -6.23 -0.07 -13.04
CA GLY A 769 -5.57 -1.25 -13.56
C GLY A 769 -5.74 -1.38 -15.06
N ILE A 770 -5.58 -2.60 -15.56
CA ILE A 770 -5.75 -2.94 -16.97
C ILE A 770 -7.23 -2.81 -17.36
N LEU A 771 -7.52 -2.12 -18.47
CA LEU A 771 -8.88 -2.00 -18.98
C LEU A 771 -9.31 -3.32 -19.62
N ILE A 772 -10.51 -3.78 -19.25
CA ILE A 772 -11.17 -4.95 -19.81
C ILE A 772 -12.53 -4.59 -20.39
N ASP A 773 -13.04 -5.43 -21.28
CA ASP A 773 -14.44 -5.41 -21.70
C ASP A 773 -15.35 -6.25 -20.79
N GLU A 774 -16.65 -6.31 -21.12
CA GLU A 774 -17.64 -7.12 -20.41
C GLU A 774 -17.39 -8.64 -20.45
N HIS A 775 -16.47 -9.12 -21.30
CA HIS A 775 -16.05 -10.52 -21.43
C HIS A 775 -14.71 -10.80 -20.75
N ALA A 776 -14.21 -9.84 -19.97
CA ALA A 776 -12.92 -9.86 -19.28
C ALA A 776 -11.70 -9.90 -20.23
N GLN A 777 -11.88 -9.56 -21.51
CA GLN A 777 -10.78 -9.46 -22.47
C GLN A 777 -9.99 -8.19 -22.23
N VAL A 778 -8.66 -8.29 -22.24
CA VAL A 778 -7.79 -7.13 -22.10
C VAL A 778 -7.84 -6.31 -23.38
N LEU A 779 -8.08 -5.01 -23.23
CA LEU A 779 -8.14 -4.07 -24.35
C LEU A 779 -6.79 -3.39 -24.56
N ASP A 780 -6.42 -3.19 -25.83
CA ASP A 780 -5.29 -2.34 -26.19
C ASP A 780 -5.65 -0.84 -26.22
N ASP A 781 -4.69 0.02 -26.55
CA ASP A 781 -4.89 1.48 -26.60
C ASP A 781 -5.99 1.92 -27.60
N GLU A 782 -6.24 1.12 -28.66
CA GLU A 782 -7.30 1.30 -29.66
C GLU A 782 -8.67 0.76 -29.18
N ASN A 783 -8.71 0.20 -27.97
CA ASN A 783 -9.84 -0.54 -27.39
C ASN A 783 -10.19 -1.83 -28.14
N ILE A 784 -9.21 -2.44 -28.81
CA ILE A 784 -9.36 -3.73 -29.48
C ILE A 784 -8.94 -4.84 -28.50
N PRO A 785 -9.72 -5.92 -28.34
CA PRO A 785 -9.33 -7.06 -27.52
C PRO A 785 -8.02 -7.71 -27.98
N ILE A 786 -7.06 -7.83 -27.06
CA ILE A 786 -5.82 -8.57 -27.29
C ILE A 786 -6.15 -10.07 -27.28
N LYS A 787 -5.85 -10.76 -28.38
CA LYS A 787 -6.21 -12.18 -28.55
C LYS A 787 -5.61 -13.04 -27.44
N LYS A 788 -6.42 -13.96 -26.90
CA LYS A 788 -6.09 -14.90 -25.82
C LYS A 788 -5.74 -14.28 -24.48
N PHE A 789 -5.91 -12.97 -24.31
CA PHE A 789 -5.50 -12.29 -23.09
C PHE A 789 -6.69 -11.73 -22.31
N PHE A 790 -6.81 -12.20 -21.07
CA PHE A 790 -7.91 -11.87 -20.17
C PHE A 790 -7.37 -11.39 -18.82
N ALA A 791 -8.15 -10.62 -18.07
CA ALA A 791 -7.78 -10.19 -16.73
C ALA A 791 -8.98 -10.09 -15.79
N ALA A 792 -8.76 -10.31 -14.49
CA ALA A 792 -9.82 -10.27 -13.48
C ALA A 792 -9.33 -9.87 -12.08
N GLY A 793 -10.19 -9.20 -11.31
CA GLY A 793 -9.91 -8.71 -9.96
C GLY A 793 -9.14 -7.39 -9.93
N GLU A 794 -8.48 -7.09 -8.80
CA GLU A 794 -7.80 -5.80 -8.53
C GLU A 794 -6.70 -5.42 -9.56
N VAL A 795 -6.25 -6.34 -10.41
CA VAL A 795 -5.34 -6.01 -11.52
C VAL A 795 -6.03 -5.17 -12.62
N THR A 796 -7.36 -5.14 -12.63
CA THR A 796 -8.19 -4.48 -13.65
C THR A 796 -8.66 -3.11 -13.18
N GLY A 797 -8.90 -2.21 -14.14
CA GLY A 797 -9.45 -0.88 -13.91
C GLY A 797 -10.80 -0.71 -14.59
N GLY A 798 -11.60 0.23 -14.10
CA GLY A 798 -12.84 0.67 -14.74
C GLY A 798 -14.11 0.35 -13.95
N LEU A 799 -14.22 -0.79 -13.24
CA LEU A 799 -15.46 -1.09 -12.50
C LEU A 799 -15.73 -0.08 -11.37
N HIS A 800 -14.73 0.18 -10.54
CA HIS A 800 -14.88 1.00 -9.33
C HIS A 800 -14.69 2.51 -9.55
N GLY A 801 -14.03 2.92 -10.65
CA GLY A 801 -13.76 4.34 -10.90
C GLY A 801 -12.91 4.96 -9.79
N ALA A 802 -13.34 6.10 -9.24
CA ALA A 802 -12.59 6.85 -8.23
C ALA A 802 -12.43 6.16 -6.87
N SER A 803 -13.35 5.25 -6.49
CA SER A 803 -13.36 4.61 -5.18
C SER A 803 -14.19 3.32 -5.21
N CYS A 804 -13.80 2.32 -4.42
CA CYS A 804 -14.49 1.05 -4.29
C CYS A 804 -15.60 1.16 -3.24
N LEU A 805 -16.82 0.79 -3.62
CA LEU A 805 -17.90 0.63 -2.63
C LEU A 805 -17.57 -0.59 -1.75
N THR A 806 -17.54 -0.39 -0.44
CA THR A 806 -17.22 -1.45 0.53
C THR A 806 -18.14 -2.67 0.33
N GLY A 807 -17.54 -3.86 0.31
CA GLY A 807 -18.25 -5.13 0.09
C GLY A 807 -18.38 -5.56 -1.38
N THR A 808 -17.81 -4.80 -2.34
CA THR A 808 -17.90 -5.14 -3.77
C THR A 808 -16.62 -5.70 -4.39
N ALA A 809 -15.43 -5.43 -3.83
CA ALA A 809 -14.15 -5.88 -4.41
C ALA A 809 -13.99 -7.42 -4.52
N ILE A 810 -14.50 -8.18 -3.54
CA ILE A 810 -14.45 -9.64 -3.61
C ILE A 810 -15.45 -10.15 -4.64
N SER A 811 -16.65 -9.57 -4.69
CA SER A 811 -17.65 -9.89 -5.72
C SER A 811 -17.11 -9.62 -7.12
N ASP A 812 -16.40 -8.49 -7.32
CA ASP A 812 -15.74 -8.13 -8.57
C ASP A 812 -14.74 -9.23 -8.97
N SER A 813 -13.80 -9.53 -8.07
CA SER A 813 -12.79 -10.57 -8.27
C SER A 813 -13.40 -11.90 -8.68
N LEU A 814 -14.46 -12.35 -8.00
CA LEU A 814 -15.11 -13.62 -8.32
C LEU A 814 -15.89 -13.56 -9.64
N ILE A 815 -16.69 -12.52 -9.87
CA ILE A 815 -17.53 -12.39 -11.07
C ILE A 815 -16.66 -12.33 -12.32
N PHE A 816 -15.67 -11.44 -12.36
CA PHE A 816 -14.81 -11.33 -13.54
C PHE A 816 -13.84 -12.50 -13.66
N GLY A 817 -13.49 -13.16 -12.55
CA GLY A 817 -12.79 -14.45 -12.58
C GLY A 817 -13.63 -15.55 -13.26
N ILE A 818 -14.89 -15.69 -12.85
CA ILE A 818 -15.87 -16.61 -13.47
C ILE A 818 -16.00 -16.31 -14.96
N ILE A 819 -16.23 -15.05 -15.33
CA ILE A 819 -16.35 -14.62 -16.73
C ILE A 819 -15.09 -14.97 -17.52
N ALA A 820 -13.89 -14.62 -17.04
CA ALA A 820 -12.63 -14.94 -17.73
C ALA A 820 -12.44 -16.45 -17.91
N GLY A 821 -12.83 -17.25 -16.91
CA GLY A 821 -12.82 -18.71 -16.96
C GLY A 821 -13.83 -19.30 -17.96
N GLN A 822 -14.98 -18.66 -18.13
CA GLN A 822 -16.05 -19.06 -19.07
C GLN A 822 -15.82 -18.59 -20.51
N SER A 823 -15.14 -17.45 -20.73
CA SER A 823 -15.01 -16.84 -22.05
C SER A 823 -14.30 -17.75 -23.05
N ILE A 824 -15.03 -18.27 -24.02
CA ILE A 824 -14.49 -19.05 -25.13
C ILE A 824 -14.08 -18.07 -26.22
N LEU A 825 -12.84 -18.18 -26.72
CA LEU A 825 -12.49 -17.56 -27.99
C LEU A 825 -13.00 -18.47 -29.10
N ASN A 826 -13.94 -17.97 -29.89
CA ASN A 826 -14.31 -18.58 -31.17
C ASN A 826 -13.14 -18.53 -32.14
#